data_AF-A0A7Y1USW6-F1
#
_entry.id   AF-A0A7Y1USW6-F1
#
_cell.length_a   1.000
_cell.length_b   1.000
_cell.length_c   1.000
_cell.angle_alpha   90.00
_cell.angle_beta   90.00
_cell.angle_gamma   90.00
#
_symmetry.space_group_name_H-M   'P 1'
#
loop_
_entity.id
_entity.type
_entity.pdbx_description
1 polymer ?
#
loop_
_entity_poly.entity_id
_entity_poly.type
_entity_poly.pdbx_seq_one_letter_code
_entity_poly.pdbx_strand_id
1 'polypeptide(L)'
;MRKRLGLVLLASLTLSSVLLVAGPSAAAAVPSPKGKVYAGIETVDPDQSPNVVTIGKGANPVPFVLIDYNAGNCLSPNAKRLPVILSGLVNVSAPDGSGVRTVTADGAITMQCTNSEKATWQIELSLEYYSAQDRLGGDGNWAEMNRACNGQPVPGINTIIGTGGKNTLAGTPQMDIIDGRGGNDTLRGNGGHDILCGGNGADKLYGGGGIDLLIGGKGRDGLFGGSGMDALIGGDNKAKIRETLKGGDSVDVIFGWLGKDKLLGEAGNDVLFGGPKADILNGGKGRDACFDVAASVFKMCEKKAPAPATLVTIVGPYNPAEPEGQALLAELEAFVAGKPLEFTYEQMDGFIADVHGGNPPDIAITPQPGAVMEVADAVVDLNGFFANNNVLRNSFSDYLIDQVSDGSETFGAPIKATLKNIVWYRPSAFAAAGYSIPATFAELVALSDTMVANEHTPWCNYMESGPATGWPGTDWIEYLLLGAKGGSYYDDWASHDVLFAAPAVDLAFDRFMQMVDTPGYVLDRDNLLNEHVWVNAEGLHAGDCMMHKQGSFFAGILGEIDDFDTFAFPPVKVAHSDTAIGSGDFLVATNESEAVGEFVRFMLKAKFGETAIVDVPGWILPHVNFDTSRYGDSMTEAWANQVSAAIAADQFRFDASDLMPPEVGSMNGPNPGAFWSGIVDLVNGDRTVPQVLQDIDNQWPG
;
A
#
# COMPACT_ATOMS: atom_id res chain seq x y z
N MET A 1 -37.16 18.53 44.91
CA MET A 1 -37.24 19.01 46.32
C MET A 1 -36.06 19.95 46.58
N ARG A 2 -36.23 20.98 47.44
CA ARG A 2 -35.19 21.84 48.11
C ARG A 2 -34.06 22.45 47.23
N LYS A 3 -34.07 23.78 46.93
CA LYS A 3 -33.53 24.95 47.73
C LYS A 3 -31.98 25.04 47.68
N ARG A 4 -31.23 26.18 47.70
CA ARG A 4 -31.36 27.68 47.60
C ARG A 4 -29.90 28.27 47.62
N LEU A 5 -29.52 29.54 47.36
CA LEU A 5 -30.06 30.76 46.69
C LEU A 5 -29.02 31.93 46.73
N GLY A 6 -28.70 32.58 45.59
CA GLY A 6 -28.26 33.99 45.53
C GLY A 6 -26.75 34.30 45.73
N LEU A 7 -26.25 35.54 45.51
CA LEU A 7 -26.89 36.79 45.05
C LEU A 7 -25.84 37.87 44.60
N VAL A 8 -26.03 38.47 43.41
CA VAL A 8 -25.82 39.88 42.96
C VAL A 8 -24.82 40.82 43.69
N LEU A 9 -23.88 41.47 42.94
CA LEU A 9 -23.86 42.96 42.78
C LEU A 9 -23.13 43.49 41.51
N LEU A 10 -22.78 44.79 41.44
CA LEU A 10 -22.68 45.60 40.19
C LEU A 10 -21.84 46.92 40.37
N ALA A 11 -21.36 47.52 39.24
CA ALA A 11 -20.92 48.94 39.03
C ALA A 11 -19.48 49.37 39.47
N SER A 12 -18.79 50.43 38.96
CA SER A 12 -18.75 51.18 37.66
C SER A 12 -17.72 52.38 37.67
N LEU A 13 -17.09 52.76 36.53
CA LEU A 13 -16.43 54.09 36.21
C LEU A 13 -15.04 54.43 36.90
N THR A 14 -14.15 55.40 36.56
CA THR A 14 -14.05 56.51 35.52
C THR A 14 -12.60 57.09 35.28
N LEU A 15 -12.34 57.59 34.04
CA LEU A 15 -11.60 58.80 33.51
C LEU A 15 -10.23 59.43 33.99
N SER A 16 -9.45 59.92 32.99
CA SER A 16 -8.48 61.10 32.93
C SER A 16 -6.97 60.92 33.31
N SER A 17 -5.94 61.69 32.86
CA SER A 17 -5.64 62.57 31.68
C SER A 17 -4.19 63.21 31.68
N VAL A 18 -3.44 63.18 30.55
CA VAL A 18 -2.63 64.31 29.93
C VAL A 18 -1.17 64.75 30.39
N LEU A 19 -0.35 65.21 29.40
CA LEU A 19 0.95 65.99 29.39
C LEU A 19 2.29 65.24 29.72
N LEU A 20 3.45 65.25 29.01
CA LEU A 20 4.15 66.03 27.94
C LEU A 20 5.20 67.08 28.41
N VAL A 21 6.50 66.93 28.00
CA VAL A 21 7.60 67.95 27.77
C VAL A 21 8.96 67.23 27.46
N ALA A 22 9.98 67.90 26.88
CA ALA A 22 11.13 67.27 26.17
C ALA A 22 12.54 67.89 26.38
N GLY A 23 13.60 67.08 26.14
CA GLY A 23 15.00 67.44 25.77
C GLY A 23 15.96 68.00 26.85
N PRO A 24 17.26 68.27 26.56
CA PRO A 24 18.10 67.85 25.42
C PRO A 24 19.61 67.47 25.75
N SER A 25 20.35 66.95 24.76
CA SER A 25 21.86 66.83 24.69
C SER A 25 22.56 65.87 25.69
N ALA A 26 23.80 65.37 25.49
CA ALA A 26 24.85 65.63 24.49
C ALA A 26 25.66 64.35 24.13
N ALA A 27 26.61 64.44 23.19
CA ALA A 27 27.33 63.30 22.62
C ALA A 27 28.64 62.90 23.33
N ALA A 28 28.95 61.60 23.30
CA ALA A 28 30.29 61.02 23.45
C ALA A 28 30.38 59.76 22.56
N ALA A 29 31.57 59.43 22.04
CA ALA A 29 31.76 58.37 21.04
C ALA A 29 32.63 57.21 21.54
N VAL A 30 32.49 56.05 20.87
CA VAL A 30 33.29 54.80 21.00
C VAL A 30 32.93 53.94 22.24
N PRO A 31 32.85 52.59 22.14
CA PRO A 31 33.04 51.71 20.98
C PRO A 31 31.74 51.19 20.35
N SER A 32 31.85 50.51 19.21
CA SER A 32 30.73 49.86 18.51
C SER A 32 30.02 48.83 19.40
N PRO A 33 28.70 48.96 19.63
CA PRO A 33 27.95 47.90 20.29
C PRO A 33 27.85 46.73 19.31
N LYS A 34 28.45 45.59 19.66
CA LYS A 34 28.11 44.30 19.05
C LYS A 34 26.60 44.12 19.23
N GLY A 35 25.86 44.11 18.12
CA GLY A 35 24.39 44.09 18.14
C GLY A 35 23.86 42.76 18.64
N LYS A 36 23.74 42.61 19.96
CA LYS A 36 22.95 41.53 20.57
C LYS A 36 21.47 41.77 20.27
N VAL A 37 20.78 40.73 19.80
CA VAL A 37 19.31 40.71 19.76
C VAL A 37 18.83 40.40 21.18
N TYR A 38 18.10 41.32 21.79
CA TYR A 38 17.60 41.17 23.16
C TYR A 38 16.12 40.76 23.14
N ALA A 39 15.82 39.56 23.65
CA ALA A 39 14.49 39.22 24.15
C ALA A 39 14.47 39.49 25.67
N GLY A 40 13.83 40.59 26.08
CA GLY A 40 13.69 40.99 27.48
C GLY A 40 12.26 40.83 27.98
N ILE A 41 12.10 40.46 29.25
CA ILE A 41 10.82 40.29 29.93
C ILE A 41 10.83 41.18 31.19
N GLU A 42 9.82 42.02 31.37
CA GLU A 42 9.55 42.74 32.62
C GLU A 42 8.17 42.36 33.17
N THR A 43 8.04 42.29 34.49
CA THR A 43 6.82 41.90 35.20
C THR A 43 6.19 43.08 35.94
N VAL A 44 4.85 43.16 35.95
CA VAL A 44 4.09 44.10 36.80
C VAL A 44 2.89 43.36 37.44
N ASP A 45 2.58 43.79 38.66
CA ASP A 45 1.72 43.18 39.70
C ASP A 45 0.24 42.93 39.28
N PRO A 46 -0.44 41.83 39.68
CA PRO A 46 -1.80 41.51 39.19
C PRO A 46 -2.97 42.32 39.78
N ASP A 47 -2.77 43.13 40.82
CA ASP A 47 -3.85 43.46 41.79
C ASP A 47 -4.51 44.86 41.63
N GLN A 48 -4.49 45.47 40.42
CA GLN A 48 -5.13 46.76 40.16
C GLN A 48 -5.82 46.86 38.77
N SER A 49 -6.98 47.49 38.72
CA SER A 49 -7.68 47.98 37.51
C SER A 49 -8.59 49.15 37.91
N PRO A 50 -8.98 50.09 37.02
CA PRO A 50 -8.61 50.27 35.60
C PRO A 50 -8.02 51.68 35.30
N ASN A 51 -7.52 51.92 34.06
CA ASN A 51 -7.66 53.16 33.24
C ASN A 51 -6.46 53.47 32.28
N VAL A 52 -6.71 53.42 30.96
CA VAL A 52 -6.45 54.50 29.96
C VAL A 52 -4.98 54.92 29.59
N VAL A 53 -4.52 54.46 28.40
CA VAL A 53 -3.81 55.23 27.32
C VAL A 53 -2.31 55.59 27.60
N THR A 54 -1.33 55.61 26.66
CA THR A 54 -1.26 56.02 25.23
C THR A 54 -0.12 55.32 24.45
N ILE A 55 -0.22 55.24 23.12
CA ILE A 55 0.93 55.02 22.23
C ILE A 55 1.81 56.28 22.19
N GLY A 56 3.08 56.18 22.61
CA GLY A 56 4.09 57.23 22.45
C GLY A 56 4.83 57.15 21.11
N LYS A 57 4.94 58.25 20.37
CA LYS A 57 5.67 58.29 19.09
C LYS A 57 7.19 58.23 19.28
N GLY A 58 7.84 57.23 18.69
CA GLY A 58 9.28 57.14 18.47
C GLY A 58 9.55 56.15 17.34
N ALA A 59 10.40 56.49 16.38
CA ALA A 59 10.53 55.80 15.08
C ALA A 59 10.81 54.28 15.18
N ASN A 60 9.75 53.46 15.01
CA ASN A 60 9.67 52.19 14.27
C ASN A 60 8.50 51.32 14.81
N PRO A 61 7.44 51.00 14.03
CA PRO A 61 6.72 49.72 14.19
C PRO A 61 7.67 48.59 13.71
N VAL A 62 7.57 47.31 14.11
CA VAL A 62 6.39 46.43 14.29
C VAL A 62 6.62 45.44 15.48
N PRO A 63 5.84 44.36 15.76
CA PRO A 63 5.36 44.08 17.12
C PRO A 63 6.06 42.94 17.90
N PHE A 64 5.77 42.86 19.20
CA PHE A 64 6.17 41.80 20.13
C PHE A 64 5.07 40.75 20.36
N VAL A 65 5.44 39.53 20.79
CA VAL A 65 4.55 38.59 21.51
C VAL A 65 5.31 37.94 22.67
N LEU A 66 4.71 37.94 23.86
CA LEU A 66 5.19 37.33 25.12
C LEU A 66 4.21 36.24 25.57
N ILE A 67 4.70 35.12 26.12
CA ILE A 67 3.89 34.15 26.88
C ILE A 67 4.72 33.60 28.06
N ASP A 68 4.10 33.51 29.24
CA ASP A 68 4.63 32.99 30.53
C ASP A 68 3.72 31.85 31.02
N TYR A 69 4.26 30.81 31.69
CA TYR A 69 3.62 30.27 32.91
C TYR A 69 4.50 29.35 33.78
N ASN A 70 4.13 29.27 35.07
CA ASN A 70 4.73 28.40 36.11
C ASN A 70 4.04 27.03 36.21
N ALA A 71 4.79 25.92 36.44
CA ALA A 71 4.35 24.80 37.30
C ALA A 71 5.45 23.73 37.62
N GLY A 72 6.01 23.78 38.83
CA GLY A 72 6.13 22.63 39.75
C GLY A 72 6.92 21.34 39.42
N ASN A 73 8.02 21.16 40.19
CA ASN A 73 8.61 19.90 40.69
C ASN A 73 9.55 19.05 39.80
N CYS A 74 10.79 18.87 40.29
CA CYS A 74 11.84 18.05 39.70
C CYS A 74 11.71 16.55 40.04
N LEU A 75 12.14 15.67 39.13
CA LEU A 75 12.34 14.23 39.37
C LEU A 75 13.81 13.89 39.69
N SER A 76 14.05 12.65 40.15
CA SER A 76 15.21 12.29 41.01
C SER A 76 16.57 12.11 40.28
N PRO A 77 17.71 12.07 41.02
CA PRO A 77 19.07 12.21 40.44
C PRO A 77 19.60 11.11 39.51
N ASN A 78 18.82 10.09 39.16
CA ASN A 78 19.31 8.84 38.56
C ASN A 78 18.84 8.57 37.11
N ALA A 79 18.41 9.59 36.37
CA ALA A 79 18.14 9.46 34.93
C ALA A 79 19.47 9.28 34.14
N LYS A 80 19.52 8.27 33.25
CA LYS A 80 20.73 7.92 32.49
C LYS A 80 21.10 9.02 31.47
N ARG A 81 22.40 9.28 31.33
CA ARG A 81 22.98 10.23 30.37
C ARG A 81 22.95 9.66 28.94
N LEU A 82 22.71 10.51 27.94
CA LEU A 82 22.83 10.21 26.52
C LEU A 82 23.64 11.33 25.82
N PRO A 83 24.65 11.01 25.00
CA PRO A 83 25.48 12.02 24.33
C PRO A 83 24.86 12.48 23.00
N VAL A 84 24.81 13.78 22.75
CA VAL A 84 24.42 14.38 21.45
C VAL A 84 25.65 15.11 20.88
N ILE A 85 25.87 15.04 19.57
CA ILE A 85 27.01 15.67 18.91
C ILE A 85 26.47 16.84 18.08
N LEU A 86 26.89 18.05 18.43
CA LEU A 86 26.61 19.31 17.73
C LEU A 86 27.92 20.08 17.61
N SER A 87 28.33 20.44 16.39
CA SER A 87 29.51 21.27 16.14
C SER A 87 29.13 22.75 15.99
N GLY A 88 28.45 23.29 17.01
CA GLY A 88 28.06 24.69 17.11
C GLY A 88 27.89 25.11 18.58
N LEU A 89 28.32 26.33 18.93
CA LEU A 89 28.34 26.81 20.32
C LEU A 89 26.97 27.35 20.77
N VAL A 90 26.22 26.53 21.51
CA VAL A 90 25.05 26.97 22.27
C VAL A 90 25.50 27.40 23.67
N ASN A 91 25.27 28.66 24.03
CA ASN A 91 25.51 29.17 25.39
C ASN A 91 24.20 29.24 26.17
N VAL A 92 24.22 28.72 27.41
CA VAL A 92 23.13 28.81 28.38
C VAL A 92 23.69 29.32 29.70
N SER A 93 23.06 30.33 30.29
CA SER A 93 23.55 30.98 31.52
C SER A 93 22.42 31.28 32.51
N ALA A 94 22.74 31.27 33.80
CA ALA A 94 21.88 31.76 34.86
C ALA A 94 22.00 33.30 35.02
N PRO A 95 20.97 34.01 35.53
CA PRO A 95 20.96 35.48 35.59
C PRO A 95 22.06 36.14 36.43
N ASP A 96 22.65 35.41 37.38
CA ASP A 96 23.73 35.87 38.26
C ASP A 96 25.15 35.57 37.71
N GLY A 97 25.24 34.91 36.54
CA GLY A 97 26.49 34.45 35.95
C GLY A 97 27.13 33.22 36.61
N SER A 98 26.55 32.65 37.67
CA SER A 98 27.15 31.55 38.44
C SER A 98 26.92 30.16 37.83
N GLY A 99 26.92 30.08 36.50
CA GLY A 99 26.54 28.86 35.77
C GLY A 99 27.17 28.67 34.39
N VAL A 100 28.21 29.41 34.01
CA VAL A 100 28.87 29.22 32.72
C VAL A 100 29.53 27.84 32.66
N ARG A 101 28.96 26.93 31.86
CA ARG A 101 29.62 25.69 31.44
C ARG A 101 29.76 25.68 29.93
N THR A 102 31.01 25.75 29.47
CA THR A 102 31.38 25.53 28.08
C THR A 102 30.90 24.16 27.64
N VAL A 103 30.26 24.08 26.47
CA VAL A 103 30.05 22.80 25.77
C VAL A 103 31.44 22.27 25.37
N THR A 104 31.91 21.24 26.05
CA THR A 104 33.12 20.50 25.65
C THR A 104 32.81 19.58 24.46
N ALA A 105 33.85 19.09 23.79
CA ALA A 105 33.77 18.37 22.49
C ALA A 105 32.95 17.06 22.51
N ASP A 106 32.41 16.66 23.66
CA ASP A 106 31.55 15.52 23.93
C ASP A 106 30.04 15.87 24.03
N GLY A 107 29.67 17.16 23.89
CA GLY A 107 28.31 17.61 23.54
C GLY A 107 27.19 17.36 24.57
N ALA A 108 27.55 17.06 25.83
CA ALA A 108 26.57 16.78 26.88
C ALA A 108 26.07 18.05 27.61
N ILE A 109 24.80 18.42 27.41
CA ILE A 109 24.15 19.44 28.26
C ILE A 109 23.71 18.79 29.58
N THR A 110 24.30 19.21 30.70
CA THR A 110 23.93 18.75 32.04
C THR A 110 23.29 19.89 32.83
N MET A 111 21.97 19.81 33.06
CA MET A 111 21.26 20.76 33.91
C MET A 111 21.23 20.25 35.37
N GLN A 112 21.85 20.99 36.28
CA GLN A 112 21.72 20.76 37.73
C GLN A 112 21.03 21.98 38.37
N CYS A 113 19.81 21.80 38.86
CA CYS A 113 19.17 22.77 39.74
C CYS A 113 19.80 22.66 41.14
N THR A 114 20.55 23.68 41.56
CA THR A 114 21.25 23.69 42.86
C THR A 114 20.44 24.28 44.01
N ASN A 115 19.39 25.06 43.75
CA ASN A 115 18.46 25.58 44.76
C ASN A 115 17.02 25.64 44.23
N SER A 116 16.05 25.62 45.15
CA SER A 116 14.61 25.51 44.88
C SER A 116 13.91 26.84 44.54
N GLU A 117 14.62 27.80 43.97
CA GLU A 117 14.05 29.09 43.54
C GLU A 117 13.95 29.15 42.01
N LYS A 118 12.96 29.90 41.52
CA LYS A 118 12.54 29.90 40.12
C LYS A 118 13.67 30.44 39.22
N ALA A 119 14.25 29.58 38.38
CA ALA A 119 15.26 29.98 37.40
C ALA A 119 14.63 30.28 36.03
N THR A 120 14.78 31.52 35.56
CA THR A 120 14.49 31.92 34.18
C THR A 120 15.73 31.62 33.33
N TRP A 121 15.55 30.90 32.21
CA TRP A 121 16.65 30.50 31.33
C TRP A 121 16.66 31.33 30.04
N GLN A 122 17.84 31.78 29.61
CA GLN A 122 18.04 32.37 28.29
C GLN A 122 18.73 31.35 27.36
N ILE A 123 18.22 31.22 26.13
CA ILE A 123 18.85 30.45 25.05
C ILE A 123 19.36 31.49 24.04
N GLU A 124 20.68 31.58 23.91
CA GLU A 124 21.34 32.49 22.95
C GLU A 124 21.80 31.66 21.73
N LEU A 125 21.03 31.72 20.63
CA LEU A 125 21.36 31.05 19.36
C LEU A 125 22.27 31.93 18.51
N SER A 126 23.57 31.64 18.55
CA SER A 126 24.57 32.26 17.66
C SER A 126 24.81 31.40 16.43
N LEU A 127 24.18 31.75 15.31
CA LEU A 127 24.56 31.23 13.98
C LEU A 127 25.86 31.92 13.52
N GLU A 128 27.02 31.37 13.92
CA GLU A 128 28.31 31.78 13.37
C GLU A 128 28.46 31.23 11.94
N TYR A 129 28.11 32.05 10.95
CA TYR A 129 28.15 31.72 9.52
C TYR A 129 29.60 31.63 9.00
N TYR A 130 30.25 30.49 9.25
CA TYR A 130 31.63 30.22 8.83
C TYR A 130 31.75 29.95 7.32
N SER A 131 31.76 31.02 6.52
CA SER A 131 32.55 31.14 5.27
C SER A 131 32.30 32.44 4.49
N ALA A 132 31.20 33.17 4.74
CA ALA A 132 30.84 34.37 3.96
C ALA A 132 31.60 35.67 4.31
N GLN A 133 32.44 35.67 5.36
CA GLN A 133 33.17 36.87 5.81
C GLN A 133 34.07 37.49 4.71
N ASP A 134 34.65 36.69 3.82
CA ASP A 134 35.59 37.15 2.79
C ASP A 134 34.93 37.66 1.49
N ARG A 135 33.58 37.69 1.39
CA ARG A 135 32.88 38.20 0.19
C ARG A 135 31.77 39.22 0.39
N LEU A 136 31.14 39.31 1.57
CA LEU A 136 29.96 40.17 1.75
C LEU A 136 30.23 41.56 2.36
N GLY A 137 31.42 41.82 2.91
CA GLY A 137 31.92 43.19 3.12
C GLY A 137 30.99 44.16 3.87
N GLY A 138 30.26 43.68 4.89
CA GLY A 138 29.29 44.47 5.65
C GLY A 138 28.89 43.79 6.96
N ASP A 139 28.33 44.55 7.89
CA ASP A 139 27.90 44.05 9.20
C ASP A 139 26.73 43.05 9.05
N GLY A 140 27.05 41.75 9.02
CA GLY A 140 26.11 40.63 8.83
C GLY A 140 25.03 40.58 9.91
N ASN A 141 23.91 41.22 9.63
CA ASN A 141 22.81 41.45 10.56
C ASN A 141 21.48 41.49 9.78
N TRP A 142 20.34 41.34 10.47
CA TRP A 142 18.96 41.27 9.94
C TRP A 142 18.63 42.27 8.81
N ALA A 143 19.30 43.42 8.78
CA ALA A 143 19.21 44.39 7.69
C ALA A 143 19.55 43.84 6.29
N GLU A 144 20.40 42.82 6.15
CA GLU A 144 20.76 42.21 4.86
C GLU A 144 19.64 41.31 4.34
N MET A 145 19.08 40.47 5.21
CA MET A 145 17.94 39.60 4.93
C MET A 145 16.67 40.42 4.62
N ASN A 146 16.47 41.51 5.35
CA ASN A 146 15.43 42.50 5.07
C ASN A 146 15.71 43.36 3.82
N ARG A 147 16.94 43.39 3.27
CA ARG A 147 17.22 43.93 1.93
C ARG A 147 16.81 42.91 0.85
N ALA A 148 17.16 41.64 1.04
CA ALA A 148 16.85 40.55 0.12
C ALA A 148 15.33 40.39 -0.13
N CYS A 149 14.53 40.17 0.92
CA CYS A 149 13.07 40.05 0.82
C CYS A 149 12.32 41.38 0.62
N ASN A 150 13.02 42.46 0.22
CA ASN A 150 12.41 43.70 -0.28
C ASN A 150 12.97 44.07 -1.68
N GLY A 151 13.51 43.09 -2.41
CA GLY A 151 13.98 43.24 -3.78
C GLY A 151 15.11 44.26 -3.97
N GLN A 152 15.98 44.45 -2.95
CA GLN A 152 17.17 45.28 -3.09
C GLN A 152 18.36 44.43 -3.59
N PRO A 153 18.96 44.74 -4.75
CA PRO A 153 20.09 43.96 -5.26
C PRO A 153 21.29 44.00 -4.30
N VAL A 154 21.87 42.83 -4.04
CA VAL A 154 23.13 42.71 -3.27
C VAL A 154 24.30 42.57 -4.25
N PRO A 155 25.34 43.43 -4.18
CA PRO A 155 26.45 43.38 -5.13
C PRO A 155 27.16 42.01 -5.15
N GLY A 156 27.23 41.38 -6.32
CA GLY A 156 27.89 40.09 -6.51
C GLY A 156 27.01 38.86 -6.29
N ILE A 157 25.74 39.03 -5.92
CA ILE A 157 24.72 37.98 -5.81
C ILE A 157 23.69 38.19 -6.92
N ASN A 158 23.26 37.13 -7.59
CA ASN A 158 22.20 37.25 -8.59
C ASN A 158 20.86 37.50 -7.88
N THR A 159 20.09 38.51 -8.32
CA THR A 159 18.83 38.91 -7.66
C THR A 159 17.69 38.84 -8.67
N ILE A 160 16.76 37.92 -8.45
CA ILE A 160 15.61 37.64 -9.29
C ILE A 160 14.35 38.12 -8.57
N ILE A 161 13.55 38.96 -9.22
CA ILE A 161 12.40 39.61 -8.57
C ILE A 161 11.15 39.46 -9.43
N GLY A 162 10.09 38.96 -8.82
CA GLY A 162 8.77 38.76 -9.39
C GLY A 162 7.93 40.03 -9.49
N THR A 163 6.63 39.81 -9.59
CA THR A 163 5.59 40.80 -9.87
C THR A 163 4.51 40.78 -8.78
N GLY A 164 3.38 41.48 -8.96
CA GLY A 164 2.23 41.37 -8.06
C GLY A 164 1.24 40.27 -8.44
N GLY A 165 1.65 39.30 -9.26
CA GLY A 165 0.84 38.15 -9.63
C GLY A 165 1.71 36.94 -9.99
N LYS A 166 1.08 35.76 -10.06
CA LYS A 166 1.72 34.44 -10.15
C LYS A 166 2.94 34.39 -11.08
N ASN A 167 4.07 33.96 -10.53
CA ASN A 167 5.35 33.78 -11.21
C ASN A 167 5.92 32.37 -11.03
N THR A 168 6.84 32.01 -11.92
CA THR A 168 7.71 30.84 -11.79
C THR A 168 9.13 31.32 -12.02
N LEU A 169 9.94 31.33 -10.96
CA LEU A 169 11.29 31.89 -10.93
C LEU A 169 12.30 30.80 -10.58
N ALA A 170 13.47 30.83 -11.20
CA ALA A 170 14.53 29.85 -10.99
C ALA A 170 15.90 30.56 -10.97
N GLY A 171 16.71 30.26 -9.96
CA GLY A 171 18.08 30.71 -9.78
C GLY A 171 19.08 29.94 -10.64
N THR A 172 20.33 30.01 -10.24
CA THR A 172 21.49 29.42 -10.92
C THR A 172 22.11 28.32 -10.05
N PRO A 173 23.27 27.73 -10.44
CA PRO A 173 24.09 26.91 -9.54
C PRO A 173 25.03 27.74 -8.63
N GLN A 174 24.67 28.97 -8.30
CA GLN A 174 25.41 29.92 -7.44
C GLN A 174 24.43 30.55 -6.44
N MET A 175 24.96 31.23 -5.40
CA MET A 175 24.15 32.01 -4.45
C MET A 175 23.23 33.01 -5.18
N ASP A 176 21.92 32.82 -4.99
CA ASP A 176 20.83 33.60 -5.56
C ASP A 176 19.93 34.23 -4.48
N ILE A 177 19.32 35.37 -4.79
CA ILE A 177 18.21 35.97 -4.02
C ILE A 177 16.98 36.00 -4.93
N ILE A 178 15.88 35.38 -4.49
CA ILE A 178 14.64 35.26 -5.26
C ILE A 178 13.46 35.78 -4.44
N ASP A 179 12.81 36.86 -4.90
CA ASP A 179 11.65 37.50 -4.26
C ASP A 179 10.41 37.39 -5.18
N GLY A 180 9.43 36.58 -4.80
CA GLY A 180 8.15 36.42 -5.54
C GLY A 180 7.23 37.63 -5.43
N ARG A 181 7.29 38.33 -4.29
CA ARG A 181 6.45 39.47 -3.84
C ARG A 181 4.98 39.13 -3.58
N GLY A 182 4.27 38.59 -4.57
CA GLY A 182 2.86 38.24 -4.38
C GLY A 182 2.12 37.79 -5.63
N GLY A 183 1.07 37.02 -5.40
CA GLY A 183 0.62 36.01 -6.36
C GLY A 183 0.88 34.62 -5.77
N ASN A 184 0.50 33.54 -6.45
CA ASN A 184 0.77 32.18 -5.97
C ASN A 184 1.97 31.63 -6.74
N ASP A 185 3.16 31.84 -6.19
CA ASP A 185 4.43 31.75 -6.90
C ASP A 185 5.09 30.38 -6.79
N THR A 186 6.10 30.15 -7.63
CA THR A 186 6.97 28.96 -7.55
C THR A 186 8.41 29.39 -7.76
N LEU A 187 9.20 29.32 -6.68
CA LEU A 187 10.59 29.79 -6.61
C LEU A 187 11.52 28.57 -6.47
N ARG A 188 12.63 28.56 -7.19
CA ARG A 188 13.66 27.51 -7.13
C ARG A 188 15.05 28.13 -7.04
N GLY A 189 15.84 27.84 -6.01
CA GLY A 189 17.27 28.21 -5.98
C GLY A 189 18.07 27.42 -7.00
N ASN A 190 17.86 26.09 -6.95
CA ASN A 190 18.53 24.99 -7.67
C ASN A 190 19.81 24.51 -6.97
N GLY A 191 20.80 25.38 -6.78
CA GLY A 191 21.99 25.02 -6.02
C GLY A 191 22.88 26.23 -5.79
N GLY A 192 23.41 26.37 -4.59
CA GLY A 192 23.90 27.66 -4.14
C GLY A 192 23.84 27.70 -2.63
N HIS A 193 23.58 28.88 -2.08
CA HIS A 193 23.29 29.12 -0.67
C HIS A 193 22.26 30.26 -0.69
N ASP A 194 21.03 29.91 -1.02
CA ASP A 194 20.09 30.82 -1.67
C ASP A 194 19.10 31.45 -0.67
N ILE A 195 18.57 32.62 -1.00
CA ILE A 195 17.53 33.28 -0.19
C ILE A 195 16.25 33.38 -1.02
N LEU A 196 15.22 32.62 -0.66
CA LEU A 196 13.93 32.58 -1.33
C LEU A 196 12.85 33.22 -0.45
N CYS A 197 12.15 34.22 -0.96
CA CYS A 197 11.06 34.92 -0.28
C CYS A 197 9.79 34.82 -1.14
N GLY A 198 8.74 34.13 -0.68
CA GLY A 198 7.47 33.97 -1.40
C GLY A 198 6.71 35.30 -1.50
N GLY A 199 6.29 35.82 -0.35
CA GLY A 199 5.71 37.16 -0.22
C GLY A 199 4.26 37.13 0.26
N ASN A 200 3.30 37.30 -0.64
CA ASN A 200 1.86 37.24 -0.32
C ASN A 200 1.13 36.35 -1.34
N GLY A 201 0.77 35.13 -0.93
CA GLY A 201 0.37 34.13 -1.90
C GLY A 201 -0.07 32.78 -1.35
N ALA A 202 0.14 31.76 -2.16
CA ALA A 202 0.16 30.38 -1.74
C ALA A 202 1.32 29.77 -2.52
N ASP A 203 2.51 29.95 -1.96
CA ASP A 203 3.77 29.90 -2.68
C ASP A 203 4.46 28.55 -2.53
N LYS A 204 5.31 28.20 -3.49
CA LYS A 204 6.15 27.00 -3.43
C LYS A 204 7.61 27.38 -3.56
N LEU A 205 8.39 27.20 -2.50
CA LEU A 205 9.81 27.53 -2.44
C LEU A 205 10.64 26.25 -2.37
N TYR A 206 11.58 26.09 -3.28
CA TYR A 206 12.52 24.98 -3.34
C TYR A 206 13.94 25.54 -3.26
N GLY A 207 14.71 25.25 -2.21
CA GLY A 207 16.12 25.66 -2.12
C GLY A 207 16.93 24.95 -3.19
N GLY A 208 17.21 23.67 -2.97
CA GLY A 208 17.90 22.80 -3.91
C GLY A 208 19.08 22.13 -3.24
N GLY A 209 20.30 22.49 -3.64
CA GLY A 209 21.52 21.97 -3.02
C GLY A 209 22.38 23.08 -2.43
N GLY A 210 22.46 23.17 -1.10
CA GLY A 210 23.06 24.35 -0.48
C GLY A 210 22.94 24.48 1.03
N ILE A 211 22.89 25.74 1.45
CA ILE A 211 22.59 26.19 2.81
C ILE A 211 21.64 27.35 2.56
N ASP A 212 20.37 27.00 2.39
CA ASP A 212 19.34 27.85 1.82
C ASP A 212 18.43 28.42 2.92
N LEU A 213 17.93 29.62 2.68
CA LEU A 213 16.99 30.32 3.54
C LEU A 213 15.67 30.53 2.79
N LEU A 214 14.62 29.86 3.25
CA LEU A 214 13.29 29.92 2.64
C LEU A 214 12.33 30.64 3.58
N ILE A 215 11.65 31.68 3.08
CA ILE A 215 10.68 32.49 3.81
C ILE A 215 9.37 32.51 2.99
N GLY A 216 8.32 31.83 3.47
CA GLY A 216 7.02 31.77 2.77
C GLY A 216 6.35 33.14 2.70
N GLY A 217 6.05 33.73 3.86
CA GLY A 217 5.52 35.09 3.97
C GLY A 217 4.09 35.11 4.49
N LYS A 218 3.10 35.37 3.61
CA LYS A 218 1.68 35.33 3.96
C LYS A 218 0.89 34.45 3.01
N GLY A 219 0.10 33.57 3.60
CA GLY A 219 -0.81 32.67 2.92
C GLY A 219 -0.34 31.22 3.02
N ARG A 220 -0.76 30.35 2.10
CA ARG A 220 -0.62 28.90 2.30
C ARG A 220 0.57 28.34 1.55
N ASP A 221 1.72 28.35 2.22
CA ASP A 221 3.00 28.13 1.56
C ASP A 221 3.55 26.70 1.76
N GLY A 222 4.32 26.25 0.77
CA GLY A 222 5.06 25.00 0.78
C GLY A 222 6.55 25.26 0.61
N LEU A 223 7.35 24.99 1.64
CA LEU A 223 8.80 25.21 1.66
C LEU A 223 9.53 23.87 1.67
N PHE A 224 10.55 23.75 0.84
CA PHE A 224 11.35 22.54 0.65
C PHE A 224 12.82 22.97 0.58
N GLY A 225 13.62 22.69 1.61
CA GLY A 225 15.04 23.02 1.64
C GLY A 225 15.78 22.28 0.54
N GLY A 226 16.02 20.99 0.74
CA GLY A 226 16.59 20.09 -0.25
C GLY A 226 17.74 19.30 0.32
N SER A 227 18.97 19.55 -0.14
CA SER A 227 20.18 18.88 0.37
C SER A 227 21.18 19.90 0.91
N GLY A 228 21.50 19.74 2.19
CA GLY A 228 22.39 20.63 2.95
C GLY A 228 21.64 21.26 4.14
N MET A 229 22.27 22.19 4.85
CA MET A 229 21.75 22.67 6.15
C MET A 229 20.88 23.91 5.96
N ASP A 230 19.56 23.73 5.94
CA ASP A 230 18.62 24.76 5.51
C ASP A 230 17.87 25.42 6.67
N ALA A 231 17.46 26.67 6.45
CA ALA A 231 16.67 27.47 7.36
C ALA A 231 15.30 27.79 6.74
N LEU A 232 14.24 27.18 7.27
CA LEU A 232 12.88 27.34 6.75
C LEU A 232 12.01 28.16 7.71
N ILE A 233 11.33 29.17 7.19
CA ILE A 233 10.46 30.07 7.93
C ILE A 233 9.12 30.15 7.19
N GLY A 234 8.04 29.68 7.82
CA GLY A 234 6.69 29.68 7.24
C GLY A 234 6.19 31.09 6.99
N GLY A 235 5.53 31.72 7.97
CA GLY A 235 5.04 33.07 7.78
C GLY A 235 4.23 33.70 8.92
N ASP A 236 4.00 35.01 8.80
CA ASP A 236 3.17 35.78 9.74
C ASP A 236 1.70 35.68 9.34
N ASN A 237 1.13 34.49 9.58
CA ASN A 237 -0.22 34.15 9.18
C ASN A 237 -1.26 34.34 10.28
N LYS A 238 -2.50 34.63 9.85
CA LYS A 238 -3.66 34.68 10.76
C LYS A 238 -4.08 33.27 11.15
N ALA A 239 -3.43 32.66 12.14
CA ALA A 239 -3.86 31.57 13.06
C ALA A 239 -4.85 30.46 12.58
N LYS A 240 -5.02 30.25 11.28
CA LYS A 240 -6.00 29.34 10.64
C LYS A 240 -5.48 28.73 9.33
N ILE A 241 -4.38 29.23 8.79
CA ILE A 241 -3.73 28.66 7.60
C ILE A 241 -2.85 27.48 8.07
N ARG A 242 -2.47 26.61 7.14
CA ARG A 242 -1.64 25.42 7.41
C ARG A 242 -0.55 25.32 6.36
N GLU A 243 0.67 25.56 6.79
CA GLU A 243 1.85 25.55 5.95
C GLU A 243 2.45 24.13 5.89
N THR A 244 3.32 23.86 4.92
CA THR A 244 4.07 22.60 4.88
C THR A 244 5.53 22.89 4.59
N LEU A 245 6.38 22.64 5.59
CA LEU A 245 7.81 22.92 5.59
C LEU A 245 8.55 21.57 5.65
N LYS A 246 9.53 21.39 4.78
CA LYS A 246 10.40 20.21 4.68
C LYS A 246 11.85 20.64 4.65
N GLY A 247 12.65 20.21 5.62
CA GLY A 247 14.10 20.40 5.61
C GLY A 247 14.73 19.67 4.43
N GLY A 248 14.93 18.36 4.59
CA GLY A 248 15.35 17.45 3.53
C GLY A 248 16.46 16.53 3.99
N ASP A 249 17.62 16.59 3.31
CA ASP A 249 18.81 15.83 3.64
C ASP A 249 19.88 16.75 4.28
N SER A 250 20.03 16.71 5.61
CA SER A 250 21.13 17.19 6.50
C SER A 250 20.53 17.78 7.78
N VAL A 251 21.19 18.75 8.45
CA VAL A 251 20.73 19.29 9.74
C VAL A 251 20.01 20.61 9.53
N ASP A 252 18.70 20.61 9.71
CA ASP A 252 17.83 21.73 9.34
C ASP A 252 17.22 22.46 10.54
N VAL A 253 16.85 23.73 10.33
CA VAL A 253 16.14 24.54 11.32
C VAL A 253 14.85 25.09 10.71
N ILE A 254 13.71 24.69 11.28
CA ILE A 254 12.39 24.92 10.70
C ILE A 254 11.49 25.66 11.70
N PHE A 255 10.90 26.78 11.28
CA PHE A 255 9.98 27.61 12.07
C PHE A 255 8.62 27.76 11.38
N GLY A 256 7.54 27.21 11.97
CA GLY A 256 6.16 27.34 11.46
C GLY A 256 5.55 28.72 11.67
N TRP A 257 5.91 29.37 12.79
CA TRP A 257 5.39 30.68 13.24
C TRP A 257 3.94 30.66 13.69
N LEU A 258 2.97 31.04 12.84
CA LEU A 258 1.58 31.30 13.25
C LEU A 258 0.54 30.57 12.37
N GLY A 259 0.39 29.25 12.55
CA GLY A 259 -0.58 28.49 11.76
C GLY A 259 -1.18 27.30 12.49
N LYS A 260 -1.23 26.18 11.77
CA LYS A 260 -1.44 24.82 12.28
C LYS A 260 -0.65 23.93 11.34
N ASP A 261 0.66 23.95 11.55
CA ASP A 261 1.61 23.75 10.47
C ASP A 261 2.11 22.31 10.42
N LYS A 262 2.68 21.92 9.28
CA LYS A 262 3.30 20.61 9.10
C LYS A 262 4.79 20.80 8.85
N LEU A 263 5.60 20.56 9.87
CA LEU A 263 7.07 20.66 9.81
C LEU A 263 7.65 19.25 9.76
N LEU A 264 8.48 18.99 8.75
CA LEU A 264 9.16 17.73 8.52
C LEU A 264 10.67 18.00 8.44
N GLY A 265 11.49 17.42 9.31
CA GLY A 265 12.96 17.47 9.17
C GLY A 265 13.42 16.61 7.98
N GLU A 266 12.90 15.38 7.94
CA GLU A 266 13.15 14.32 6.96
C GLU A 266 14.39 13.46 7.29
N ALA A 267 15.62 13.88 6.99
CA ALA A 267 16.82 13.09 7.27
C ALA A 267 17.99 13.95 7.82
N GLY A 268 18.15 13.94 9.15
CA GLY A 268 18.98 14.93 9.82
C GLY A 268 19.26 14.72 11.31
N ASN A 269 19.42 15.85 12.01
CA ASN A 269 19.35 15.95 13.48
C ASN A 269 18.71 17.32 13.77
N ASP A 270 17.43 17.43 13.45
CA ASP A 270 16.83 18.70 13.06
C ASP A 270 16.24 19.48 14.24
N VAL A 271 15.95 20.76 14.03
CA VAL A 271 15.36 21.64 15.05
C VAL A 271 14.07 22.26 14.53
N LEU A 272 12.93 21.76 15.01
CA LEU A 272 11.59 22.14 14.56
C LEU A 272 10.85 22.96 15.63
N PHE A 273 10.48 24.18 15.29
CA PHE A 273 9.66 25.08 16.11
C PHE A 273 8.30 25.28 15.43
N GLY A 274 7.24 24.68 15.97
CA GLY A 274 5.89 24.86 15.42
C GLY A 274 5.40 26.29 15.59
N GLY A 275 5.08 26.65 16.83
CA GLY A 275 4.54 27.95 17.19
C GLY A 275 3.54 27.86 18.34
N PRO A 276 2.73 28.90 18.57
CA PRO A 276 1.73 28.99 19.66
C PRO A 276 0.41 28.29 19.31
N LYS A 277 0.47 27.27 18.45
CA LYS A 277 -0.68 26.50 17.94
C LYS A 277 -0.29 25.01 17.90
N ALA A 278 -1.30 24.16 17.78
CA ALA A 278 -1.11 22.71 17.76
C ALA A 278 -0.69 22.29 16.35
N ASP A 279 0.58 21.96 16.20
CA ASP A 279 1.27 21.72 14.94
C ASP A 279 1.61 20.24 14.77
N ILE A 280 1.97 19.84 13.55
CA ILE A 280 2.44 18.49 13.22
C ILE A 280 3.95 18.59 13.00
N LEU A 281 4.72 18.27 14.04
CA LEU A 281 6.18 18.25 14.01
C LEU A 281 6.68 16.81 13.87
N ASN A 282 7.53 16.53 12.88
CA ASN A 282 8.15 15.22 12.68
C ASN A 282 9.60 15.40 12.24
N GLY A 283 10.55 15.08 13.12
CA GLY A 283 11.98 15.12 12.80
C GLY A 283 12.35 14.17 11.66
N GLY A 284 11.91 12.90 11.73
CA GLY A 284 12.18 11.90 10.70
C GLY A 284 13.31 10.95 11.08
N LYS A 285 14.30 10.79 10.20
CA LYS A 285 15.50 9.96 10.46
C LYS A 285 16.55 10.82 11.17
N GLY A 286 16.81 10.55 12.43
CA GLY A 286 17.81 11.32 13.14
C GLY A 286 17.66 11.36 14.65
N ARG A 287 18.13 12.46 15.23
CA ARG A 287 17.92 12.85 16.62
C ARG A 287 17.54 14.32 16.68
N ASP A 288 16.25 14.53 16.62
CA ASP A 288 15.69 15.83 16.30
C ASP A 288 15.05 16.45 17.56
N ALA A 289 15.07 17.78 17.65
CA ALA A 289 14.52 18.57 18.74
C ALA A 289 13.24 19.28 18.28
N CYS A 290 12.13 19.07 18.97
CA CYS A 290 10.83 19.64 18.61
C CYS A 290 10.27 20.53 19.72
N PHE A 291 9.75 21.67 19.30
CA PHE A 291 9.19 22.71 20.15
C PHE A 291 7.78 23.08 19.66
N ASP A 292 6.76 22.47 20.27
CA ASP A 292 5.36 22.90 20.16
C ASP A 292 5.01 23.76 21.39
N VAL A 293 4.70 25.04 21.17
CA VAL A 293 4.42 26.00 22.25
C VAL A 293 2.97 25.88 22.73
N ALA A 294 2.04 25.33 21.94
CA ALA A 294 0.69 25.02 22.40
C ALA A 294 0.63 23.76 23.28
N ALA A 295 1.55 22.81 23.09
CA ALA A 295 1.70 21.63 23.94
C ALA A 295 2.38 21.94 25.29
N SER A 296 3.09 23.07 25.41
CA SER A 296 3.91 23.44 26.59
C SER A 296 5.00 22.42 26.93
N VAL A 297 5.60 21.72 25.95
CA VAL A 297 6.63 20.71 26.21
C VAL A 297 7.84 20.87 25.29
N PHE A 298 9.04 20.98 25.88
CA PHE A 298 10.30 20.68 25.20
C PHE A 298 10.44 19.16 25.12
N LYS A 299 10.50 18.59 23.91
CA LYS A 299 10.70 17.16 23.70
C LYS A 299 11.84 16.95 22.69
N MET A 300 12.53 15.80 22.77
CA MET A 300 13.00 15.21 21.50
C MET A 300 11.76 15.06 20.61
N CYS A 301 11.87 15.35 19.32
CA CYS A 301 10.78 15.05 18.39
C CYS A 301 10.31 13.64 18.67
N GLU A 302 9.00 13.47 18.87
CA GLU A 302 8.45 12.14 19.03
C GLU A 302 8.86 11.39 17.79
N LYS A 303 9.77 10.41 17.95
CA LYS A 303 9.98 9.39 16.92
C LYS A 303 8.58 8.88 16.68
N LYS A 304 8.00 9.25 15.54
CA LYS A 304 6.65 8.86 15.18
C LYS A 304 6.61 7.36 15.42
N ALA A 305 5.85 6.91 16.43
CA ALA A 305 5.55 5.50 16.58
C ALA A 305 5.11 5.07 15.18
N PRO A 306 5.72 4.02 14.60
CA PRO A 306 5.54 3.69 13.18
C PRO A 306 4.07 3.83 12.88
N ALA A 307 3.75 4.61 11.83
CA ALA A 307 2.36 4.95 11.52
C ALA A 307 1.56 3.66 11.64
N PRO A 308 0.46 3.62 12.44
CA PRO A 308 -0.27 2.37 12.67
C PRO A 308 -0.47 1.73 11.31
N ALA A 309 0.09 0.54 11.16
CA ALA A 309 0.41 0.03 9.84
C ALA A 309 -0.87 0.02 9.01
N THR A 310 -0.77 0.42 7.74
CA THR A 310 -1.97 0.45 6.91
C THR A 310 -2.34 -1.00 6.65
N LEU A 311 -3.37 -1.47 7.34
CA LEU A 311 -3.91 -2.81 7.19
C LEU A 311 -4.58 -2.90 5.82
N VAL A 312 -4.18 -3.91 5.05
CA VAL A 312 -4.84 -4.32 3.81
C VAL A 312 -5.52 -5.67 4.06
N THR A 313 -6.82 -5.73 3.81
CA THR A 313 -7.59 -6.98 3.92
C THR A 313 -7.48 -7.79 2.63
N ILE A 314 -6.92 -8.99 2.71
CA ILE A 314 -6.77 -9.91 1.60
C ILE A 314 -7.65 -11.13 1.86
N VAL A 315 -8.35 -11.62 0.85
CA VAL A 315 -9.11 -12.89 0.91
C VAL A 315 -8.74 -13.77 -0.27
N GLY A 316 -8.87 -15.10 -0.13
CA GLY A 316 -8.58 -16.02 -1.23
C GLY A 316 -8.94 -17.48 -0.94
N PRO A 317 -8.82 -18.38 -1.94
CA PRO A 317 -9.24 -19.77 -1.82
C PRO A 317 -8.26 -20.64 -0.99
N TYR A 318 -7.00 -20.21 -0.86
CA TYR A 318 -5.95 -21.04 -0.24
C TYR A 318 -6.12 -21.14 1.27
N ASN A 319 -6.06 -22.36 1.82
CA ASN A 319 -6.04 -22.59 3.25
C ASN A 319 -4.65 -22.20 3.85
N PRO A 320 -4.58 -21.30 4.84
CA PRO A 320 -3.33 -20.91 5.53
C PRO A 320 -2.52 -22.06 6.14
N ALA A 321 -3.17 -23.20 6.43
CA ALA A 321 -2.51 -24.39 6.95
C ALA A 321 -1.84 -25.25 5.87
N GLU A 322 -2.22 -25.09 4.59
CA GLU A 322 -1.74 -25.92 3.47
C GLU A 322 -0.59 -25.26 2.69
N PRO A 323 0.21 -26.02 1.90
CA PRO A 323 1.39 -25.49 1.22
C PRO A 323 1.15 -24.24 0.36
N GLU A 324 0.01 -24.18 -0.36
CA GLU A 324 -0.37 -23.04 -1.18
C GLU A 324 -0.55 -21.76 -0.34
N GLY A 325 -1.30 -21.84 0.76
CA GLY A 325 -1.52 -20.71 1.66
C GLY A 325 -0.24 -20.31 2.39
N GLN A 326 0.54 -21.28 2.87
CA GLN A 326 1.83 -21.01 3.53
C GLN A 326 2.82 -20.29 2.60
N ALA A 327 2.90 -20.67 1.33
CA ALA A 327 3.80 -20.04 0.36
C ALA A 327 3.37 -18.61 -0.01
N LEU A 328 2.08 -18.37 -0.22
CA LEU A 328 1.55 -17.03 -0.42
C LEU A 328 1.83 -16.13 0.80
N LEU A 329 1.54 -16.63 2.01
CA LEU A 329 1.79 -15.90 3.25
C LEU A 329 3.28 -15.57 3.42
N ALA A 330 4.19 -16.49 3.11
CA ALA A 330 5.63 -16.23 3.18
C ALA A 330 6.09 -15.10 2.23
N GLU A 331 5.58 -15.05 0.99
CA GLU A 331 5.86 -13.95 0.06
C GLU A 331 5.30 -12.60 0.58
N LEU A 332 4.08 -12.60 1.14
CA LEU A 332 3.43 -11.39 1.68
C LEU A 332 4.09 -10.90 2.98
N GLU A 333 4.48 -11.79 3.89
CA GLU A 333 5.23 -11.47 5.12
C GLU A 333 6.60 -10.88 4.79
N ALA A 334 7.33 -11.49 3.84
CA ALA A 334 8.61 -10.98 3.36
C ALA A 334 8.47 -9.60 2.69
N PHE A 335 7.33 -9.32 2.05
CA PHE A 335 7.02 -8.04 1.44
C PHE A 335 6.75 -6.90 2.44
N VAL A 336 5.97 -7.17 3.50
CA VAL A 336 5.66 -6.16 4.52
C VAL A 336 6.78 -5.98 5.55
N ALA A 337 7.74 -6.91 5.63
CA ALA A 337 8.86 -6.86 6.56
C ALA A 337 9.62 -5.51 6.52
N GLY A 338 9.49 -4.73 7.61
CA GLY A 338 10.15 -3.42 7.75
C GLY A 338 9.40 -2.24 7.11
N LYS A 339 8.18 -2.45 6.59
CA LYS A 339 7.29 -1.40 6.06
C LYS A 339 6.22 -0.96 7.08
N PRO A 340 5.59 0.22 6.90
CA PRO A 340 4.40 0.62 7.65
C PRO A 340 3.10 0.02 7.06
N LEU A 341 3.15 -1.25 6.65
CA LEU A 341 2.05 -2.01 6.06
C LEU A 341 1.82 -3.27 6.89
N GLU A 342 0.57 -3.64 7.07
CA GLU A 342 0.13 -4.91 7.65
C GLU A 342 -0.92 -5.52 6.71
N PHE A 343 -1.14 -6.83 6.79
CA PHE A 343 -2.24 -7.47 6.09
C PHE A 343 -2.94 -8.49 7.00
N THR A 344 -4.20 -8.75 6.69
CA THR A 344 -4.89 -9.98 7.10
C THR A 344 -5.13 -10.81 5.86
N TYR A 345 -5.07 -12.13 6.01
CA TYR A 345 -5.52 -13.07 4.98
C TYR A 345 -6.60 -13.96 5.58
N GLU A 346 -7.74 -14.07 4.91
CA GLU A 346 -8.85 -14.96 5.28
C GLU A 346 -9.17 -15.90 4.10
N GLN A 347 -9.36 -17.19 4.40
CA GLN A 347 -9.78 -18.15 3.39
C GLN A 347 -11.28 -17.98 3.12
N MET A 348 -11.65 -17.68 1.87
CA MET A 348 -13.05 -17.60 1.44
C MET A 348 -13.23 -18.05 -0.02
N ASP A 349 -14.30 -18.80 -0.25
CA ASP A 349 -14.70 -19.29 -1.56
C ASP A 349 -15.54 -18.23 -2.30
N GLY A 350 -14.85 -17.20 -2.80
CA GLY A 350 -15.44 -16.07 -3.53
C GLY A 350 -15.71 -14.83 -2.69
N PHE A 351 -15.76 -13.67 -3.34
CA PHE A 351 -15.86 -12.33 -2.70
C PHE A 351 -17.08 -11.50 -3.15
N ILE A 352 -17.82 -11.97 -4.14
CA ILE A 352 -18.93 -11.26 -4.81
C ILE A 352 -20.05 -10.89 -3.81
N ALA A 353 -20.37 -11.79 -2.88
CA ALA A 353 -21.37 -11.56 -1.84
C ALA A 353 -21.00 -10.38 -0.91
N ASP A 354 -19.71 -10.19 -0.62
CA ASP A 354 -19.23 -9.08 0.22
C ASP A 354 -19.24 -7.75 -0.52
N VAL A 355 -18.96 -7.76 -1.83
CA VAL A 355 -19.10 -6.60 -2.72
C VAL A 355 -20.56 -6.14 -2.74
N HIS A 356 -21.52 -7.03 -3.02
CA HIS A 356 -22.95 -6.71 -2.97
C HIS A 356 -23.45 -6.36 -1.56
N GLY A 357 -22.85 -6.96 -0.52
CA GLY A 357 -23.09 -6.65 0.89
C GLY A 357 -22.55 -5.29 1.34
N GLY A 358 -21.73 -4.63 0.51
CA GLY A 358 -21.14 -3.33 0.78
C GLY A 358 -19.96 -3.36 1.77
N ASN A 359 -19.36 -4.52 2.00
CA ASN A 359 -18.16 -4.70 2.83
C ASN A 359 -17.04 -5.45 2.06
N PRO A 360 -16.65 -5.00 0.85
CA PRO A 360 -15.63 -5.70 0.08
C PRO A 360 -14.27 -5.76 0.81
N PRO A 361 -13.50 -6.84 0.65
CA PRO A 361 -12.10 -6.88 1.05
C PRO A 361 -11.27 -5.96 0.14
N ASP A 362 -10.18 -5.38 0.64
CA ASP A 362 -9.32 -4.49 -0.14
C ASP A 362 -8.74 -5.20 -1.39
N ILE A 363 -8.36 -6.47 -1.22
CA ILE A 363 -7.89 -7.38 -2.27
C ILE A 363 -8.61 -8.72 -2.14
N ALA A 364 -9.08 -9.26 -3.26
CA ALA A 364 -9.57 -10.64 -3.37
C ALA A 364 -8.70 -11.43 -4.34
N ILE A 365 -8.59 -12.73 -4.08
CA ILE A 365 -8.06 -13.73 -5.00
C ILE A 365 -9.22 -14.67 -5.33
N THR A 366 -9.50 -14.89 -6.62
CA THR A 366 -10.63 -15.72 -7.05
C THR A 366 -10.24 -16.65 -8.21
N PRO A 367 -10.67 -17.93 -8.22
CA PRO A 367 -10.55 -18.80 -9.39
C PRO A 367 -11.56 -18.45 -10.51
N GLN A 368 -12.55 -17.58 -10.23
CA GLN A 368 -13.70 -17.29 -11.08
C GLN A 368 -13.58 -15.90 -11.75
N PRO A 369 -12.85 -15.74 -12.87
CA PRO A 369 -12.78 -14.47 -13.59
C PRO A 369 -14.13 -14.01 -14.15
N GLY A 370 -15.04 -14.93 -14.49
CA GLY A 370 -16.40 -14.58 -14.94
C GLY A 370 -17.17 -13.78 -13.88
N ALA A 371 -17.03 -14.18 -12.61
CA ALA A 371 -17.60 -13.49 -11.46
C ALA A 371 -17.01 -12.08 -11.26
N VAL A 372 -15.73 -11.86 -11.61
CA VAL A 372 -15.10 -10.52 -11.55
C VAL A 372 -15.76 -9.57 -12.54
N MET A 373 -16.13 -10.06 -13.73
CA MET A 373 -16.76 -9.26 -14.77
C MET A 373 -18.20 -8.84 -14.41
N GLU A 374 -18.91 -9.62 -13.59
CA GLU A 374 -20.23 -9.21 -13.05
C GLU A 374 -20.11 -7.98 -12.13
N VAL A 375 -19.05 -7.90 -11.34
CA VAL A 375 -18.81 -6.81 -10.38
C VAL A 375 -17.81 -5.75 -10.89
N ALA A 376 -17.59 -5.67 -12.21
CA ALA A 376 -16.66 -4.73 -12.84
C ALA A 376 -16.83 -3.26 -12.34
N ASP A 377 -18.07 -2.79 -12.24
CA ASP A 377 -18.44 -1.45 -11.73
C ASP A 377 -18.05 -1.19 -10.25
N ALA A 378 -17.68 -2.23 -9.51
CA ALA A 378 -17.39 -2.19 -8.06
C ALA A 378 -15.96 -2.61 -7.71
N VAL A 379 -15.11 -2.86 -8.71
CA VAL A 379 -13.68 -3.21 -8.56
C VAL A 379 -12.80 -2.19 -9.30
N VAL A 380 -11.50 -2.23 -9.06
CA VAL A 380 -10.54 -1.21 -9.55
C VAL A 380 -9.89 -1.65 -10.85
N ASP A 381 -9.81 -0.76 -11.85
CA ASP A 381 -8.92 -0.92 -13.00
C ASP A 381 -7.46 -0.99 -12.52
N LEU A 382 -6.89 -2.19 -12.54
CA LEU A 382 -5.55 -2.47 -12.04
C LEU A 382 -4.47 -1.70 -12.83
N ASN A 383 -4.75 -1.27 -14.06
CA ASN A 383 -3.82 -0.43 -14.83
C ASN A 383 -3.52 0.89 -14.12
N GLY A 384 -4.47 1.44 -13.36
CA GLY A 384 -4.32 2.67 -12.57
C GLY A 384 -3.20 2.59 -11.52
N PHE A 385 -2.82 1.39 -11.07
CA PHE A 385 -1.70 1.21 -10.13
C PHE A 385 -0.32 1.27 -10.79
N PHE A 386 -0.22 1.30 -12.12
CA PHE A 386 1.05 1.29 -12.85
C PHE A 386 1.31 2.59 -13.61
N ALA A 387 2.58 2.97 -13.76
CA ALA A 387 2.97 4.15 -14.53
C ALA A 387 2.79 3.99 -16.07
N ASN A 388 2.35 2.81 -16.52
CA ASN A 388 2.12 2.46 -17.92
C ASN A 388 1.06 1.34 -17.97
N ASN A 389 -0.07 1.61 -18.61
CA ASN A 389 -1.20 0.68 -18.74
C ASN A 389 -0.84 -0.62 -19.49
N ASN A 390 0.28 -0.67 -20.21
CA ASN A 390 0.73 -1.91 -20.85
C ASN A 390 1.46 -2.87 -19.89
N VAL A 391 1.65 -2.56 -18.60
CA VAL A 391 2.43 -3.45 -17.70
C VAL A 391 1.80 -4.83 -17.61
N LEU A 392 0.48 -4.95 -17.42
CA LEU A 392 -0.19 -6.23 -17.27
C LEU A 392 -0.06 -7.10 -18.53
N ARG A 393 -0.37 -6.56 -19.72
CA ARG A 393 -0.24 -7.26 -21.02
C ARG A 393 1.21 -7.50 -21.47
N ASN A 394 2.21 -6.86 -20.85
CA ASN A 394 3.62 -7.22 -21.04
C ASN A 394 4.11 -8.28 -20.03
N SER A 395 3.37 -8.51 -18.94
CA SER A 395 3.71 -9.46 -17.87
C SER A 395 2.98 -10.79 -18.01
N PHE A 396 1.76 -10.78 -18.52
CA PHE A 396 0.86 -11.93 -18.66
C PHE A 396 0.39 -12.06 -20.11
N SER A 397 -0.13 -13.22 -20.49
CA SER A 397 -0.67 -13.42 -21.84
C SER A 397 -1.95 -12.62 -22.04
N ASP A 398 -2.16 -12.09 -23.25
CA ASP A 398 -3.42 -11.41 -23.60
C ASP A 398 -4.62 -12.31 -23.31
N TYR A 399 -4.54 -13.61 -23.67
CA TYR A 399 -5.59 -14.60 -23.38
C TYR A 399 -6.06 -14.60 -21.92
N LEU A 400 -5.14 -14.58 -20.94
CA LEU A 400 -5.51 -14.59 -19.52
C LEU A 400 -6.01 -13.22 -19.04
N ILE A 401 -5.45 -12.11 -19.55
CA ILE A 401 -5.91 -10.76 -19.22
C ILE A 401 -7.31 -10.48 -19.80
N ASP A 402 -7.62 -11.01 -20.97
CA ASP A 402 -8.92 -10.85 -21.64
C ASP A 402 -10.08 -11.52 -20.89
N GLN A 403 -9.81 -12.46 -19.96
CA GLN A 403 -10.84 -13.04 -19.08
C GLN A 403 -11.36 -12.06 -18.01
N VAL A 404 -10.61 -10.98 -17.75
CA VAL A 404 -10.85 -9.99 -16.68
C VAL A 404 -10.72 -8.55 -17.18
N SER A 405 -11.03 -8.32 -18.46
CA SER A 405 -10.92 -7.02 -19.13
C SER A 405 -12.06 -6.83 -20.14
N ASP A 406 -12.64 -5.64 -20.18
CA ASP A 406 -13.60 -5.24 -21.22
C ASP A 406 -12.92 -4.67 -22.49
N GLY A 407 -11.58 -4.74 -22.54
CA GLY A 407 -10.73 -4.15 -23.58
C GLY A 407 -10.38 -2.67 -23.34
N SER A 408 -10.97 -2.01 -22.34
CA SER A 408 -10.67 -0.63 -21.93
C SER A 408 -10.03 -0.54 -20.54
N GLU A 409 -10.54 -1.31 -19.59
CA GLU A 409 -10.08 -1.44 -18.22
C GLU A 409 -9.68 -2.91 -17.92
N THR A 410 -8.99 -3.17 -16.81
CA THR A 410 -8.53 -4.51 -16.43
C THR A 410 -8.77 -4.74 -14.95
N PHE A 411 -9.83 -5.49 -14.64
CA PHE A 411 -10.42 -5.63 -13.31
C PHE A 411 -9.73 -6.70 -12.44
N GLY A 412 -8.91 -7.54 -13.05
CA GLY A 412 -8.11 -8.54 -12.36
C GLY A 412 -6.79 -8.84 -13.08
N ALA A 413 -5.91 -9.62 -12.45
CA ALA A 413 -4.71 -10.14 -13.09
C ALA A 413 -4.33 -11.51 -12.51
N PRO A 414 -3.85 -12.46 -13.34
CA PRO A 414 -3.60 -13.82 -12.88
C PRO A 414 -2.36 -13.86 -11.96
N ILE A 415 -2.48 -14.59 -10.84
CA ILE A 415 -1.37 -14.91 -9.93
C ILE A 415 -1.03 -16.40 -9.90
N LYS A 416 -1.95 -17.25 -10.38
CA LYS A 416 -1.77 -18.68 -10.57
C LYS A 416 -2.38 -19.07 -11.92
N ALA A 417 -1.78 -20.06 -12.57
CA ALA A 417 -2.40 -20.86 -13.59
C ALA A 417 -2.38 -22.34 -13.14
N THR A 418 -3.28 -23.12 -13.72
CA THR A 418 -3.45 -24.55 -13.45
C THR A 418 -3.68 -25.26 -14.77
N LEU A 419 -3.02 -26.40 -15.00
CA LEU A 419 -3.40 -27.30 -16.07
C LEU A 419 -4.44 -28.29 -15.53
N LYS A 420 -5.67 -28.32 -16.06
CA LYS A 420 -6.77 -29.17 -15.53
C LYS A 420 -6.97 -30.48 -16.32
N ASN A 421 -6.36 -30.64 -17.51
CA ASN A 421 -6.48 -31.83 -18.40
C ASN A 421 -5.62 -33.03 -18.04
N ILE A 422 -5.51 -33.36 -16.75
CA ILE A 422 -4.59 -34.36 -16.22
C ILE A 422 -5.34 -35.60 -15.69
N VAL A 423 -4.80 -36.78 -16.00
CA VAL A 423 -5.07 -38.04 -15.30
C VAL A 423 -3.80 -38.50 -14.59
N TRP A 424 -3.91 -38.66 -13.28
CA TRP A 424 -2.91 -39.18 -12.35
C TRP A 424 -2.96 -40.70 -12.29
N TYR A 425 -1.80 -41.34 -12.23
CA TYR A 425 -1.67 -42.77 -12.03
C TYR A 425 -0.31 -43.11 -11.41
N ARG A 426 -0.15 -44.36 -10.97
CA ARG A 426 1.14 -44.89 -10.51
C ARG A 426 1.80 -45.75 -11.59
N PRO A 427 2.97 -45.36 -12.14
CA PRO A 427 3.68 -46.15 -13.16
C PRO A 427 4.00 -47.57 -12.71
N SER A 428 4.42 -47.78 -11.45
CA SER A 428 4.72 -49.14 -10.98
C SER A 428 3.48 -50.04 -10.97
N ALA A 429 2.33 -49.52 -10.54
CA ALA A 429 1.06 -50.27 -10.50
C ALA A 429 0.53 -50.59 -11.89
N PHE A 430 0.61 -49.63 -12.82
CA PHE A 430 0.26 -49.84 -14.23
C PHE A 430 1.15 -50.91 -14.88
N ALA A 431 2.48 -50.82 -14.68
CA ALA A 431 3.42 -51.79 -15.21
C ALA A 431 3.21 -53.19 -14.62
N ALA A 432 2.92 -53.30 -13.31
CA ALA A 432 2.63 -54.57 -12.64
C ALA A 432 1.33 -55.23 -13.14
N ALA A 433 0.30 -54.44 -13.41
CA ALA A 433 -0.99 -54.91 -13.94
C ALA A 433 -0.99 -55.11 -15.47
N GLY A 434 0.05 -54.64 -16.18
CA GLY A 434 0.16 -54.75 -17.64
C GLY A 434 -0.68 -53.73 -18.41
N TYR A 435 -1.00 -52.60 -17.80
CA TYR A 435 -1.79 -51.52 -18.42
C TYR A 435 -0.92 -50.54 -19.22
N SER A 436 -1.54 -49.93 -20.23
CA SER A 436 -0.94 -48.92 -21.10
C SER A 436 -1.77 -47.64 -21.09
N ILE A 437 -1.12 -46.49 -21.20
CA ILE A 437 -1.78 -45.18 -21.30
C ILE A 437 -2.69 -45.16 -22.55
N PRO A 438 -3.98 -44.83 -22.42
CA PRO A 438 -4.92 -44.71 -23.54
C PRO A 438 -4.71 -43.39 -24.30
N ALA A 439 -4.86 -43.42 -25.63
CA ALA A 439 -4.70 -42.25 -26.50
C ALA A 439 -6.05 -41.61 -26.91
N THR A 440 -7.18 -42.29 -26.65
CA THR A 440 -8.53 -41.77 -26.90
C THR A 440 -9.49 -42.10 -25.76
N PHE A 441 -10.58 -41.35 -25.63
CA PHE A 441 -11.62 -41.64 -24.63
C PHE A 441 -12.21 -43.05 -24.78
N ALA A 442 -12.32 -43.57 -26.01
CA ALA A 442 -12.79 -44.94 -26.24
C ALA A 442 -11.82 -46.00 -25.69
N GLU A 443 -10.51 -45.74 -25.75
CA GLU A 443 -9.49 -46.60 -25.14
C GLU A 443 -9.46 -46.46 -23.61
N LEU A 444 -9.77 -45.28 -23.06
CA LEU A 444 -9.92 -45.06 -21.62
C LEU A 444 -11.09 -45.86 -21.02
N VAL A 445 -12.23 -45.89 -21.72
CA VAL A 445 -13.37 -46.75 -21.35
C VAL A 445 -12.97 -48.22 -21.42
N ALA A 446 -12.35 -48.67 -22.53
CA ALA A 446 -11.92 -50.07 -22.66
C ALA A 446 -10.86 -50.48 -21.62
N LEU A 447 -9.99 -49.55 -21.20
CA LEU A 447 -9.05 -49.76 -20.10
C LEU A 447 -9.79 -49.90 -18.76
N SER A 448 -10.80 -49.06 -18.52
CA SER A 448 -11.65 -49.12 -17.32
C SER A 448 -12.43 -50.45 -17.23
N ASP A 449 -13.01 -50.92 -18.34
CA ASP A 449 -13.60 -52.26 -18.46
C ASP A 449 -12.60 -53.38 -18.12
N THR A 450 -11.36 -53.25 -18.60
CA THR A 450 -10.28 -54.23 -18.38
C THR A 450 -9.80 -54.21 -16.92
N MET A 451 -9.81 -53.06 -16.26
CA MET A 451 -9.51 -52.93 -14.83
C MET A 451 -10.57 -53.63 -13.98
N VAL A 452 -11.85 -53.37 -14.23
CA VAL A 452 -12.96 -54.06 -13.52
C VAL A 452 -12.92 -55.57 -13.75
N ALA A 453 -12.64 -56.02 -14.98
CA ALA A 453 -12.49 -57.44 -15.29
C ALA A 453 -11.30 -58.13 -14.58
N ASN A 454 -10.32 -57.35 -14.12
CA ASN A 454 -9.15 -57.79 -13.36
C ASN A 454 -9.31 -57.56 -11.83
N GLU A 455 -10.51 -57.25 -11.35
CA GLU A 455 -10.80 -56.95 -9.93
C GLU A 455 -10.09 -55.68 -9.40
N HIS A 456 -9.73 -54.74 -10.27
CA HIS A 456 -9.24 -53.41 -9.91
C HIS A 456 -10.31 -52.33 -10.10
N THR A 457 -10.34 -51.32 -9.22
CA THR A 457 -11.17 -50.12 -9.40
C THR A 457 -10.46 -49.11 -10.31
N PRO A 458 -11.04 -48.64 -11.42
CA PRO A 458 -10.44 -47.62 -12.27
C PRO A 458 -10.18 -46.27 -11.58
N TRP A 459 -11.19 -45.65 -10.94
CA TRP A 459 -11.16 -44.23 -10.56
C TRP A 459 -11.34 -43.94 -9.05
N CYS A 460 -10.55 -43.01 -8.51
CA CYS A 460 -10.72 -42.40 -7.17
C CYS A 460 -11.45 -41.04 -7.19
N ASN A 461 -12.22 -40.75 -8.24
CA ASN A 461 -12.89 -39.46 -8.41
C ASN A 461 -14.22 -39.39 -7.65
N TYR A 462 -14.30 -38.51 -6.65
CA TYR A 462 -15.56 -38.13 -6.00
C TYR A 462 -16.02 -36.77 -6.53
N MET A 463 -17.33 -36.55 -6.46
CA MET A 463 -17.94 -35.27 -6.79
C MET A 463 -18.15 -34.54 -5.47
N GLU A 464 -17.43 -33.43 -5.26
CA GLU A 464 -17.44 -32.70 -3.98
C GLU A 464 -18.86 -32.41 -3.49
N SER A 465 -19.09 -32.42 -2.18
CA SER A 465 -20.30 -31.86 -1.57
C SER A 465 -20.05 -30.79 -0.51
N GLY A 466 -21.05 -29.91 -0.34
CA GLY A 466 -21.00 -28.70 0.47
C GLY A 466 -21.47 -27.46 -0.30
N PRO A 467 -20.99 -26.25 0.03
CA PRO A 467 -21.31 -25.04 -0.75
C PRO A 467 -20.87 -25.15 -2.22
N ALA A 468 -19.68 -25.70 -2.49
CA ALA A 468 -19.12 -25.89 -3.84
C ALA A 468 -19.46 -27.27 -4.45
N THR A 469 -20.65 -27.83 -4.20
CA THR A 469 -20.97 -29.20 -4.62
C THR A 469 -20.92 -29.37 -6.15
N GLY A 470 -20.20 -30.37 -6.65
CA GLY A 470 -20.37 -30.89 -8.02
C GLY A 470 -19.35 -30.44 -9.08
N TRP A 471 -18.50 -29.43 -8.82
CA TRP A 471 -17.52 -28.95 -9.79
C TRP A 471 -16.59 -30.02 -10.39
N PRO A 472 -16.16 -31.10 -9.68
CA PRO A 472 -15.31 -32.11 -10.32
C PRO A 472 -16.02 -32.81 -11.49
N GLY A 473 -17.35 -32.83 -11.53
CA GLY A 473 -18.12 -33.44 -12.61
C GLY A 473 -18.30 -32.52 -13.83
N THR A 474 -18.47 -31.21 -13.61
CA THR A 474 -18.52 -30.23 -14.71
C THR A 474 -17.20 -30.19 -15.46
N ASP A 475 -16.11 -30.21 -14.69
CA ASP A 475 -14.75 -30.40 -15.14
C ASP A 475 -14.68 -31.60 -16.11
N TRP A 476 -15.07 -32.83 -15.72
CA TRP A 476 -15.11 -34.00 -16.65
C TRP A 476 -15.87 -33.75 -17.97
N ILE A 477 -17.02 -33.08 -17.91
CA ILE A 477 -17.87 -32.78 -19.07
C ILE A 477 -17.17 -31.81 -20.02
N GLU A 478 -16.41 -30.84 -19.51
CA GLU A 478 -15.66 -29.86 -20.29
C GLU A 478 -14.58 -30.53 -21.18
N TYR A 479 -13.80 -31.49 -20.66
CA TYR A 479 -12.87 -32.28 -21.50
C TYR A 479 -13.59 -33.10 -22.56
N LEU A 480 -14.71 -33.71 -22.19
CA LEU A 480 -15.50 -34.56 -23.09
C LEU A 480 -16.08 -33.73 -24.24
N LEU A 481 -16.47 -32.48 -23.98
CA LEU A 481 -16.95 -31.55 -24.99
C LEU A 481 -15.81 -31.00 -25.85
N LEU A 482 -14.76 -30.43 -25.23
CA LEU A 482 -13.59 -29.88 -25.90
C LEU A 482 -12.91 -30.93 -26.78
N GLY A 483 -12.62 -32.11 -26.24
CA GLY A 483 -12.04 -33.25 -26.94
C GLY A 483 -12.96 -33.87 -28.01
N ALA A 484 -14.26 -33.54 -28.04
CA ALA A 484 -15.20 -33.98 -29.08
C ALA A 484 -15.48 -32.92 -30.16
N LYS A 485 -15.22 -31.63 -29.89
CA LYS A 485 -15.71 -30.52 -30.71
C LYS A 485 -14.65 -29.46 -31.06
N GLY A 486 -13.59 -29.35 -30.27
CA GLY A 486 -12.51 -28.36 -30.43
C GLY A 486 -12.85 -26.98 -29.86
N GLY A 487 -11.81 -26.14 -29.71
CA GLY A 487 -11.86 -24.85 -29.02
C GLY A 487 -13.03 -23.95 -29.43
N SER A 488 -13.19 -23.61 -30.72
CA SER A 488 -14.24 -22.68 -31.15
C SER A 488 -15.67 -23.09 -30.74
N TYR A 489 -16.02 -24.38 -30.76
CA TYR A 489 -17.37 -24.80 -30.29
C TYR A 489 -17.47 -24.75 -28.76
N TYR A 490 -16.36 -24.96 -28.07
CA TYR A 490 -16.27 -24.84 -26.63
C TYR A 490 -16.41 -23.37 -26.21
N ASP A 491 -15.81 -22.44 -26.95
CA ASP A 491 -15.93 -20.99 -26.74
C ASP A 491 -17.38 -20.51 -26.96
N ASP A 492 -18.01 -20.94 -28.06
CA ASP A 492 -19.44 -20.66 -28.35
C ASP A 492 -20.36 -21.21 -27.24
N TRP A 493 -20.01 -22.35 -26.61
CA TRP A 493 -20.79 -22.95 -25.51
C TRP A 493 -20.55 -22.25 -24.17
N ALA A 494 -19.29 -21.94 -23.84
CA ALA A 494 -18.92 -21.22 -22.61
C ALA A 494 -19.49 -19.80 -22.56
N SER A 495 -19.85 -19.23 -23.71
CA SER A 495 -20.52 -17.93 -23.87
C SER A 495 -22.04 -18.01 -24.14
N HIS A 496 -22.62 -19.22 -24.15
CA HIS A 496 -24.04 -19.51 -24.41
C HIS A 496 -24.59 -19.21 -25.81
N ASP A 497 -23.74 -18.82 -26.77
CA ASP A 497 -24.07 -18.88 -28.21
C ASP A 497 -24.45 -20.30 -28.66
N VAL A 498 -23.99 -21.32 -27.92
CA VAL A 498 -24.46 -22.72 -27.95
C VAL A 498 -25.07 -23.09 -26.60
N LEU A 499 -26.37 -23.40 -26.62
CA LEU A 499 -27.14 -23.86 -25.46
C LEU A 499 -26.62 -25.16 -24.84
N PHE A 500 -26.84 -25.36 -23.53
CA PHE A 500 -26.56 -26.62 -22.83
C PHE A 500 -27.42 -27.77 -23.36
N ALA A 501 -28.67 -27.52 -23.75
CA ALA A 501 -29.53 -28.52 -24.39
C ALA A 501 -29.08 -28.92 -25.82
N ALA A 502 -27.93 -28.45 -26.31
CA ALA A 502 -27.39 -28.85 -27.61
C ALA A 502 -26.92 -30.33 -27.62
N PRO A 503 -27.19 -31.12 -28.67
CA PRO A 503 -26.89 -32.57 -28.69
C PRO A 503 -25.43 -32.99 -28.50
N ALA A 504 -24.46 -32.07 -28.62
CA ALA A 504 -23.05 -32.37 -28.33
C ALA A 504 -22.71 -32.25 -26.85
N VAL A 505 -23.42 -31.39 -26.10
CA VAL A 505 -23.28 -31.19 -24.66
C VAL A 505 -24.02 -32.32 -23.94
N ASP A 506 -25.24 -32.64 -24.37
CA ASP A 506 -26.02 -33.83 -23.97
C ASP A 506 -25.17 -35.12 -24.03
N LEU A 507 -24.48 -35.35 -25.15
CA LEU A 507 -23.56 -36.49 -25.32
C LEU A 507 -22.29 -36.42 -24.45
N ALA A 508 -21.88 -35.24 -23.97
CA ALA A 508 -20.77 -35.10 -23.02
C ALA A 508 -21.23 -35.48 -21.60
N PHE A 509 -22.42 -35.02 -21.19
CA PHE A 509 -23.07 -35.45 -19.94
C PHE A 509 -23.35 -36.95 -19.91
N ASP A 510 -23.91 -37.54 -20.97
CA ASP A 510 -24.15 -38.99 -21.08
C ASP A 510 -22.85 -39.81 -20.91
N ARG A 511 -21.72 -39.31 -21.43
CA ARG A 511 -20.41 -39.95 -21.25
C ARG A 511 -19.84 -39.77 -19.85
N PHE A 512 -20.06 -38.63 -19.21
CA PHE A 512 -19.73 -38.46 -17.80
C PHE A 512 -20.53 -39.45 -16.94
N MET A 513 -21.85 -39.54 -17.15
CA MET A 513 -22.72 -40.51 -16.47
C MET A 513 -22.29 -41.96 -16.76
N GLN A 514 -21.85 -42.29 -17.98
CA GLN A 514 -21.25 -43.59 -18.26
C GLN A 514 -20.05 -43.89 -17.35
N MET A 515 -19.18 -42.91 -17.11
CA MET A 515 -17.97 -43.11 -16.29
C MET A 515 -18.28 -43.27 -14.80
N VAL A 516 -19.31 -42.59 -14.28
CA VAL A 516 -19.68 -42.66 -12.85
C VAL A 516 -20.67 -43.78 -12.53
N ASP A 517 -21.60 -44.12 -13.42
CA ASP A 517 -22.65 -45.12 -13.13
C ASP A 517 -22.29 -46.54 -13.55
N THR A 518 -21.22 -46.75 -14.32
CA THR A 518 -20.80 -48.12 -14.69
C THR A 518 -20.32 -48.86 -13.43
N PRO A 519 -20.92 -50.02 -13.08
CA PRO A 519 -20.60 -50.70 -11.83
C PRO A 519 -19.12 -51.05 -11.70
N GLY A 520 -18.50 -50.62 -10.61
CA GLY A 520 -17.08 -50.86 -10.30
C GLY A 520 -16.11 -49.87 -10.93
N TYR A 521 -16.55 -48.88 -11.73
CA TYR A 521 -15.65 -47.87 -12.30
C TYR A 521 -15.08 -46.90 -11.26
N VAL A 522 -15.89 -46.49 -10.29
CA VAL A 522 -15.52 -45.51 -9.27
C VAL A 522 -15.49 -46.16 -7.90
N LEU A 523 -14.46 -45.81 -7.12
CA LEU A 523 -14.31 -46.24 -5.73
C LEU A 523 -15.45 -45.66 -4.88
N ASP A 524 -16.18 -46.54 -4.20
CA ASP A 524 -17.30 -46.19 -3.33
C ASP A 524 -18.39 -45.31 -3.98
N ARG A 525 -18.91 -45.75 -5.14
CA ARG A 525 -19.98 -45.05 -5.91
C ARG A 525 -21.23 -44.70 -5.09
N ASP A 526 -21.55 -45.46 -4.04
CA ASP A 526 -22.70 -45.16 -3.18
C ASP A 526 -22.48 -43.88 -2.33
N ASN A 527 -21.23 -43.50 -2.08
CA ASN A 527 -20.82 -42.27 -1.40
C ASN A 527 -20.09 -41.29 -2.35
N LEU A 528 -20.47 -41.27 -3.64
CA LEU A 528 -19.83 -40.42 -4.66
C LEU A 528 -19.89 -38.92 -4.36
N LEU A 529 -20.93 -38.48 -3.63
CA LEU A 529 -21.06 -37.14 -3.07
C LEU A 529 -20.58 -37.17 -1.61
N ASN A 530 -19.45 -36.53 -1.33
CA ASN A 530 -18.85 -36.52 0.00
C ASN A 530 -18.13 -35.20 0.31
N GLU A 531 -18.33 -34.69 1.53
CA GLU A 531 -17.69 -33.47 2.01
C GLU A 531 -16.22 -33.79 2.32
N HIS A 532 -15.30 -33.07 1.67
CA HIS A 532 -13.83 -33.17 1.83
C HIS A 532 -13.08 -34.38 1.23
N VAL A 533 -13.68 -35.19 0.34
CA VAL A 533 -12.98 -36.36 -0.27
C VAL A 533 -12.98 -36.40 -1.82
N TRP A 534 -13.18 -35.26 -2.50
CA TRP A 534 -12.85 -35.16 -3.94
C TRP A 534 -11.38 -35.49 -4.22
N VAL A 535 -10.51 -35.27 -3.22
CA VAL A 535 -9.15 -35.82 -3.14
C VAL A 535 -9.12 -37.12 -2.33
N ASN A 536 -9.52 -38.25 -2.93
CA ASN A 536 -9.14 -39.55 -2.39
C ASN A 536 -7.70 -39.92 -2.80
N ALA A 537 -6.75 -39.07 -2.39
CA ALA A 537 -5.32 -39.33 -2.55
C ALA A 537 -4.90 -40.58 -1.75
N GLU A 538 -5.49 -40.82 -0.58
CA GLU A 538 -5.20 -42.00 0.25
C GLU A 538 -5.51 -43.31 -0.50
N GLY A 539 -6.67 -43.42 -1.16
CA GLY A 539 -7.06 -44.59 -1.94
C GLY A 539 -6.18 -44.77 -3.19
N LEU A 540 -5.75 -43.68 -3.82
CA LEU A 540 -4.81 -43.73 -4.95
C LEU A 540 -3.40 -44.18 -4.51
N HIS A 541 -2.92 -43.71 -3.35
CA HIS A 541 -1.70 -44.16 -2.69
C HIS A 541 -1.77 -45.63 -2.25
N ALA A 542 -2.88 -46.06 -1.66
CA ALA A 542 -3.11 -47.44 -1.25
C ALA A 542 -3.21 -48.39 -2.46
N GLY A 543 -3.74 -47.90 -3.58
CA GLY A 543 -4.08 -48.72 -4.74
C GLY A 543 -5.49 -49.30 -4.72
N ASP A 544 -6.39 -48.71 -3.92
CA ASP A 544 -7.81 -49.03 -3.92
C ASP A 544 -8.47 -48.61 -5.25
N CYS A 545 -7.83 -47.69 -5.99
CA CYS A 545 -8.06 -47.42 -7.40
C CYS A 545 -6.76 -47.32 -8.21
N MET A 546 -6.88 -47.23 -9.54
CA MET A 546 -5.76 -47.14 -10.47
C MET A 546 -5.46 -45.71 -10.94
N MET A 547 -6.46 -44.83 -11.04
CA MET A 547 -6.37 -43.49 -11.65
C MET A 547 -7.17 -42.43 -10.87
N HIS A 548 -6.79 -41.16 -11.04
CA HIS A 548 -7.58 -40.00 -10.59
C HIS A 548 -7.49 -38.87 -11.62
N LYS A 549 -8.60 -38.27 -12.02
CA LYS A 549 -8.64 -37.06 -12.86
C LYS A 549 -8.65 -35.84 -11.94
N GLN A 550 -7.59 -35.03 -11.95
CA GLN A 550 -7.58 -33.70 -11.35
C GLN A 550 -6.46 -32.83 -11.92
N GLY A 551 -6.61 -31.50 -11.87
CA GLY A 551 -5.59 -30.55 -12.33
C GLY A 551 -4.30 -30.53 -11.51
N SER A 552 -3.35 -29.71 -11.96
CA SER A 552 -1.96 -29.69 -11.46
C SER A 552 -1.85 -29.45 -9.96
N PHE A 553 -2.71 -28.62 -9.36
CA PHE A 553 -2.75 -28.37 -7.90
C PHE A 553 -2.95 -29.64 -7.05
N PHE A 554 -3.45 -30.73 -7.63
CA PHE A 554 -3.53 -32.03 -6.95
C PHE A 554 -2.16 -32.52 -6.47
N ALA A 555 -1.06 -32.12 -7.14
CA ALA A 555 0.31 -32.42 -6.73
C ALA A 555 0.58 -32.03 -5.27
N GLY A 556 0.17 -30.80 -4.88
CA GLY A 556 0.35 -30.28 -3.51
C GLY A 556 -0.47 -31.01 -2.45
N ILE A 557 -1.57 -31.68 -2.85
CA ILE A 557 -2.45 -32.44 -1.95
C ILE A 557 -2.04 -33.93 -1.91
N LEU A 558 -1.50 -34.46 -3.00
CA LEU A 558 -1.01 -35.84 -3.12
C LEU A 558 0.25 -36.08 -2.27
N GLY A 559 1.06 -35.05 -2.06
CA GLY A 559 2.20 -35.07 -1.14
C GLY A 559 3.44 -35.74 -1.72
N GLU A 560 3.69 -37.00 -1.36
CA GLU A 560 4.85 -37.77 -1.87
C GLU A 560 4.57 -38.29 -3.28
N ILE A 561 5.31 -37.82 -4.28
CA ILE A 561 5.03 -38.06 -5.71
C ILE A 561 6.02 -39.02 -6.42
N ASP A 562 6.89 -39.71 -5.69
CA ASP A 562 8.01 -40.51 -6.23
C ASP A 562 7.63 -41.66 -7.20
N ASP A 563 6.41 -42.21 -7.10
CA ASP A 563 5.83 -43.20 -8.05
C ASP A 563 4.51 -42.68 -8.63
N PHE A 564 4.41 -41.37 -8.88
CA PHE A 564 3.29 -40.76 -9.59
C PHE A 564 3.74 -40.14 -10.90
N ASP A 565 2.89 -40.28 -11.92
CA ASP A 565 3.06 -39.67 -13.22
C ASP A 565 1.68 -39.30 -13.77
N THR A 566 1.66 -38.55 -14.87
CA THR A 566 0.43 -38.02 -15.47
C THR A 566 0.38 -38.25 -16.98
N PHE A 567 -0.84 -38.39 -17.49
CA PHE A 567 -1.12 -38.29 -18.91
C PHE A 567 -2.28 -37.33 -19.16
N ALA A 568 -2.31 -36.73 -20.35
CA ALA A 568 -3.39 -35.84 -20.74
C ALA A 568 -4.72 -36.61 -20.82
N PHE A 569 -5.81 -36.02 -20.32
CA PHE A 569 -7.14 -36.63 -20.39
C PHE A 569 -7.48 -36.96 -21.86
N PRO A 570 -7.66 -38.24 -22.24
CA PRO A 570 -7.71 -38.64 -23.64
C PRO A 570 -8.89 -38.01 -24.40
N PRO A 571 -8.65 -37.41 -25.59
CA PRO A 571 -9.71 -36.75 -26.34
C PRO A 571 -10.71 -37.76 -26.91
N VAL A 572 -11.95 -37.32 -27.10
CA VAL A 572 -12.98 -38.10 -27.83
C VAL A 572 -12.61 -38.25 -29.32
N LYS A 573 -11.92 -37.24 -29.90
CA LYS A 573 -11.40 -37.27 -31.26
C LYS A 573 -9.92 -36.87 -31.27
N VAL A 574 -9.08 -37.70 -31.89
CA VAL A 574 -7.63 -37.42 -32.07
C VAL A 574 -7.35 -36.07 -32.74
N ALA A 575 -8.27 -35.53 -33.55
CA ALA A 575 -8.14 -34.20 -34.14
C ALA A 575 -8.18 -33.03 -33.13
N HIS A 576 -8.42 -33.32 -31.85
CA HIS A 576 -8.43 -32.37 -30.73
C HIS A 576 -7.47 -32.84 -29.61
N SER A 577 -6.42 -33.60 -29.94
CA SER A 577 -5.39 -34.02 -28.97
C SER A 577 -4.58 -32.86 -28.39
N ASP A 578 -4.45 -31.79 -29.16
CA ASP A 578 -3.50 -30.71 -28.88
C ASP A 578 -4.14 -29.59 -28.02
N THR A 579 -5.44 -29.67 -27.74
CA THR A 579 -6.13 -28.69 -26.88
C THR A 579 -5.81 -28.93 -25.42
N ALA A 580 -5.34 -27.89 -24.73
CA ALA A 580 -5.25 -27.85 -23.29
C ALA A 580 -6.46 -27.10 -22.71
N ILE A 581 -6.87 -27.48 -21.51
CA ILE A 581 -7.78 -26.69 -20.69
C ILE A 581 -7.20 -26.58 -19.28
N GLY A 582 -7.37 -25.42 -18.69
CA GLY A 582 -6.86 -25.08 -17.38
C GLY A 582 -7.69 -24.00 -16.71
N SER A 583 -7.23 -23.55 -15.57
CA SER A 583 -7.82 -22.42 -14.84
C SER A 583 -6.70 -21.52 -14.31
N GLY A 584 -7.05 -20.56 -13.48
CA GLY A 584 -6.09 -19.68 -12.84
C GLY A 584 -6.77 -18.79 -11.81
N ASP A 585 -6.01 -18.39 -10.81
CA ASP A 585 -6.51 -17.56 -9.73
C ASP A 585 -6.11 -16.11 -10.01
N PHE A 586 -7.09 -15.21 -9.98
CA PHE A 586 -6.95 -13.80 -10.32
C PHE A 586 -6.97 -12.95 -9.06
N LEU A 587 -5.98 -12.07 -8.95
CA LEU A 587 -6.01 -10.96 -8.01
C LEU A 587 -6.94 -9.87 -8.52
N VAL A 588 -7.80 -9.38 -7.64
CA VAL A 588 -8.75 -8.27 -7.83
C VAL A 588 -8.54 -7.28 -6.69
N ALA A 589 -8.66 -5.98 -6.97
CA ALA A 589 -8.63 -4.93 -5.95
C ALA A 589 -9.96 -4.16 -5.93
N THR A 590 -10.43 -3.76 -4.76
CA THR A 590 -11.71 -3.02 -4.61
C THR A 590 -11.51 -1.57 -4.12
N ASN A 591 -10.25 -1.18 -3.87
CA ASN A 591 -9.88 0.08 -3.26
C ASN A 591 -8.58 0.65 -3.89
N GLU A 592 -8.62 1.87 -4.39
CA GLU A 592 -7.49 2.56 -5.04
C GLU A 592 -6.39 3.07 -4.07
N SER A 593 -6.42 2.68 -2.79
CA SER A 593 -5.44 3.19 -1.82
C SER A 593 -3.99 2.83 -2.18
N GLU A 594 -3.05 3.71 -1.88
CA GLU A 594 -1.62 3.48 -2.18
C GLU A 594 -1.07 2.22 -1.47
N ALA A 595 -1.65 1.83 -0.33
CA ALA A 595 -1.33 0.58 0.35
C ALA A 595 -1.74 -0.63 -0.51
N VAL A 596 -2.97 -0.66 -1.03
CA VAL A 596 -3.42 -1.69 -1.97
C VAL A 596 -2.57 -1.69 -3.24
N GLY A 597 -2.28 -0.52 -3.80
CA GLY A 597 -1.38 -0.39 -4.95
C GLY A 597 0.02 -0.94 -4.69
N GLU A 598 0.57 -0.81 -3.48
CA GLU A 598 1.83 -1.46 -3.09
C GLU A 598 1.74 -2.99 -3.15
N PHE A 599 0.66 -3.61 -2.64
CA PHE A 599 0.44 -5.06 -2.73
C PHE A 599 0.21 -5.54 -4.18
N VAL A 600 -0.66 -4.88 -4.94
CA VAL A 600 -0.93 -5.18 -6.36
C VAL A 600 0.37 -5.16 -7.17
N ARG A 601 1.17 -4.10 -7.04
CA ARG A 601 2.48 -3.97 -7.72
C ARG A 601 3.49 -5.03 -7.27
N PHE A 602 3.37 -5.57 -6.05
CA PHE A 602 4.24 -6.65 -5.56
C PHE A 602 3.83 -8.03 -6.09
N MET A 603 2.53 -8.35 -6.04
CA MET A 603 2.02 -9.67 -6.45
C MET A 603 2.07 -9.86 -7.97
N LEU A 604 1.98 -8.78 -8.74
CA LEU A 604 1.99 -8.85 -10.21
C LEU A 604 3.38 -8.61 -10.84
N LYS A 605 4.43 -8.34 -10.03
CA LYS A 605 5.80 -8.18 -10.54
C LYS A 605 6.30 -9.50 -11.15
N ALA A 606 7.14 -9.44 -12.18
CA ALA A 606 7.71 -10.62 -12.86
C ALA A 606 8.59 -11.56 -11.99
N LYS A 607 8.81 -11.21 -10.72
CA LYS A 607 9.54 -12.00 -9.72
C LYS A 607 8.69 -12.38 -8.50
N PHE A 608 7.37 -12.32 -8.61
CA PHE A 608 6.48 -12.82 -7.56
C PHE A 608 6.51 -14.36 -7.54
N GLY A 609 6.36 -14.96 -6.36
CA GLY A 609 6.38 -16.41 -6.18
C GLY A 609 7.74 -17.09 -6.37
N GLU A 610 8.75 -16.38 -6.89
CA GLU A 610 10.12 -16.85 -7.12
C GLU A 610 10.86 -17.33 -5.84
N THR A 611 10.31 -17.18 -4.63
CA THR A 611 11.00 -17.57 -3.38
C THR A 611 10.32 -18.66 -2.55
N ALA A 612 8.99 -18.78 -2.61
CA ALA A 612 8.25 -19.82 -1.89
C ALA A 612 7.27 -20.60 -2.78
N ILE A 613 6.61 -19.93 -3.73
CA ILE A 613 5.59 -20.55 -4.59
C ILE A 613 6.21 -21.52 -5.59
N VAL A 614 7.43 -21.27 -6.06
CA VAL A 614 8.17 -22.20 -6.96
C VAL A 614 8.44 -23.58 -6.37
N ASP A 615 8.39 -23.72 -5.04
CA ASP A 615 8.55 -25.00 -4.33
C ASP A 615 7.19 -25.67 -4.01
N VAL A 616 6.06 -25.10 -4.46
CA VAL A 616 4.72 -25.66 -4.29
C VAL A 616 4.34 -26.49 -5.53
N PRO A 617 4.23 -27.82 -5.41
CA PRO A 617 3.92 -28.67 -6.56
C PRO A 617 2.56 -28.30 -7.18
N GLY A 618 2.54 -28.14 -8.50
CA GLY A 618 1.33 -27.87 -9.27
C GLY A 618 0.95 -26.40 -9.44
N TRP A 619 1.57 -25.47 -8.72
CA TRP A 619 1.32 -24.03 -8.88
C TRP A 619 2.11 -23.49 -10.09
N ILE A 620 1.41 -23.16 -11.18
CA ILE A 620 2.04 -22.56 -12.36
C ILE A 620 1.99 -21.03 -12.22
N LEU A 621 3.14 -20.36 -12.25
CA LEU A 621 3.23 -18.90 -12.29
C LEU A 621 2.87 -18.40 -13.71
N PRO A 622 1.91 -17.46 -13.85
CA PRO A 622 1.33 -17.09 -15.16
C PRO A 622 2.15 -16.05 -15.95
N HIS A 623 3.33 -15.63 -15.46
CA HIS A 623 4.17 -14.63 -16.14
C HIS A 623 4.79 -15.18 -17.43
N VAL A 624 4.58 -14.51 -18.56
CA VAL A 624 5.02 -14.99 -19.90
C VAL A 624 6.54 -15.07 -20.11
N ASN A 625 7.32 -14.50 -19.18
CA ASN A 625 8.79 -14.52 -19.18
C ASN A 625 9.36 -15.24 -17.94
N PHE A 626 8.56 -16.07 -17.26
CA PHE A 626 9.03 -16.88 -16.15
C PHE A 626 10.00 -17.97 -16.63
N ASP A 627 11.07 -18.21 -15.86
CA ASP A 627 12.04 -19.27 -16.13
C ASP A 627 11.58 -20.57 -15.46
N THR A 628 10.99 -21.50 -16.24
CA THR A 628 10.40 -22.74 -15.72
C THR A 628 11.40 -23.66 -15.04
N SER A 629 12.71 -23.52 -15.32
CA SER A 629 13.76 -24.34 -14.71
C SER A 629 13.97 -24.06 -13.21
N ARG A 630 13.16 -23.13 -12.66
CA ARG A 630 13.15 -22.72 -11.27
C ARG A 630 12.14 -23.43 -10.38
N TYR A 631 11.20 -24.21 -10.94
CA TYR A 631 10.30 -25.01 -10.11
C TYR A 631 11.08 -26.06 -9.32
N GLY A 632 10.63 -26.36 -8.10
CA GLY A 632 11.23 -27.38 -7.24
C GLY A 632 11.10 -28.81 -7.80
N ASP A 633 10.16 -29.03 -8.72
CA ASP A 633 9.88 -30.33 -9.34
C ASP A 633 9.70 -30.24 -10.87
N SER A 634 9.97 -31.35 -11.56
CA SER A 634 9.92 -31.44 -13.02
C SER A 634 8.51 -31.59 -13.61
N MET A 635 7.51 -31.97 -12.81
CA MET A 635 6.13 -32.12 -13.29
C MET A 635 5.47 -30.74 -13.44
N THR A 636 5.65 -29.86 -12.45
CA THR A 636 5.24 -28.45 -12.50
C THR A 636 5.96 -27.72 -13.63
N GLU A 637 7.26 -27.96 -13.83
CA GLU A 637 7.98 -27.44 -15.02
C GLU A 637 7.35 -27.93 -16.34
N ALA A 638 7.01 -29.22 -16.45
CA ALA A 638 6.41 -29.77 -17.66
C ALA A 638 5.03 -29.16 -17.95
N TRP A 639 4.14 -29.06 -16.95
CA TRP A 639 2.82 -28.45 -17.12
C TRP A 639 2.89 -26.95 -17.39
N ALA A 640 3.82 -26.21 -16.75
CA ALA A 640 4.03 -24.79 -17.03
C ALA A 640 4.44 -24.55 -18.48
N ASN A 641 5.32 -25.40 -19.02
CA ASN A 641 5.69 -25.38 -20.43
C ASN A 641 4.51 -25.76 -21.35
N GLN A 642 3.69 -26.74 -20.96
CA GLN A 642 2.49 -27.13 -21.72
C GLN A 642 1.44 -26.01 -21.77
N VAL A 643 1.13 -25.36 -20.65
CA VAL A 643 0.21 -24.20 -20.59
C VAL A 643 0.73 -23.08 -21.48
N SER A 644 2.02 -22.73 -21.34
CA SER A 644 2.65 -21.66 -22.13
C SER A 644 2.61 -21.95 -23.64
N ALA A 645 2.90 -23.20 -24.04
CA ALA A 645 2.83 -23.63 -25.43
C ALA A 645 1.40 -23.63 -25.98
N ALA A 646 0.42 -24.10 -25.21
CA ALA A 646 -0.97 -24.13 -25.63
C ALA A 646 -1.57 -22.72 -25.77
N ILE A 647 -1.23 -21.78 -24.87
CA ILE A 647 -1.63 -20.37 -25.01
C ILE A 647 -1.00 -19.77 -26.27
N ALA A 648 0.30 -19.99 -26.50
CA ALA A 648 1.00 -19.48 -27.70
C ALA A 648 0.49 -20.09 -29.03
N ALA A 649 -0.20 -21.22 -28.97
CA ALA A 649 -0.77 -21.92 -30.13
C ALA A 649 -2.27 -21.67 -30.35
N ASP A 650 -2.94 -20.86 -29.52
CA ASP A 650 -4.43 -20.74 -29.46
C ASP A 650 -5.12 -22.11 -29.26
N GLN A 651 -4.52 -22.94 -28.41
CA GLN A 651 -5.00 -24.28 -28.06
C GLN A 651 -5.37 -24.42 -26.59
N PHE A 652 -5.03 -23.43 -25.75
CA PHE A 652 -5.49 -23.37 -24.36
C PHE A 652 -6.92 -22.84 -24.28
N ARG A 653 -7.71 -23.40 -23.37
CA ARG A 653 -9.03 -22.92 -22.97
C ARG A 653 -9.13 -22.82 -21.45
N PHE A 654 -9.91 -21.87 -20.96
CA PHE A 654 -10.21 -21.75 -19.54
C PHE A 654 -11.37 -22.69 -19.17
N ASP A 655 -11.42 -23.09 -17.90
CA ASP A 655 -12.57 -23.77 -17.30
C ASP A 655 -13.83 -22.94 -17.50
N ALA A 656 -14.81 -23.50 -18.19
CA ALA A 656 -15.99 -22.75 -18.59
C ALA A 656 -16.87 -22.40 -17.40
N SER A 657 -16.93 -23.26 -16.37
CA SER A 657 -17.68 -22.98 -15.15
C SER A 657 -17.10 -21.81 -14.34
N ASP A 658 -15.78 -21.59 -14.42
CA ASP A 658 -15.09 -20.43 -13.84
C ASP A 658 -15.27 -19.13 -14.68
N LEU A 659 -15.62 -19.24 -15.98
CA LEU A 659 -15.95 -18.09 -16.87
C LEU A 659 -17.44 -17.69 -16.85
N MET A 660 -18.33 -18.64 -16.57
CA MET A 660 -19.78 -18.46 -16.58
C MET A 660 -20.26 -17.50 -15.48
N PRO A 661 -21.44 -16.87 -15.65
CA PRO A 661 -22.10 -16.13 -14.57
C PRO A 661 -22.25 -17.00 -13.30
N PRO A 662 -22.08 -16.47 -12.08
CA PRO A 662 -22.04 -17.27 -10.86
C PRO A 662 -23.29 -18.13 -10.58
N GLU A 663 -24.48 -17.68 -10.98
CA GLU A 663 -25.72 -18.47 -10.91
C GLU A 663 -25.76 -19.66 -11.87
N VAL A 664 -24.92 -19.66 -12.91
CA VAL A 664 -24.78 -20.75 -13.87
C VAL A 664 -23.58 -21.62 -13.52
N GLY A 665 -22.39 -21.03 -13.54
CA GLY A 665 -21.12 -21.74 -13.55
C GLY A 665 -20.71 -22.24 -12.18
N SER A 666 -20.51 -21.31 -11.25
CA SER A 666 -19.66 -21.51 -10.07
C SER A 666 -20.36 -21.15 -8.75
N MET A 667 -19.96 -20.10 -8.02
CA MET A 667 -20.49 -19.80 -6.67
C MET A 667 -21.28 -18.49 -6.61
N ASN A 668 -22.61 -18.58 -6.52
CA ASN A 668 -23.47 -17.43 -6.24
C ASN A 668 -23.66 -17.27 -4.71
N GLY A 669 -22.68 -16.63 -4.08
CA GLY A 669 -22.63 -16.49 -2.63
C GLY A 669 -22.54 -17.86 -1.94
N PRO A 670 -23.48 -18.24 -1.05
CA PRO A 670 -23.43 -19.53 -0.37
C PRO A 670 -23.99 -20.70 -1.20
N ASN A 671 -24.48 -20.46 -2.43
CA ASN A 671 -25.12 -21.50 -3.26
C ASN A 671 -24.27 -21.78 -4.52
N PRO A 672 -24.13 -23.06 -4.93
CA PRO A 672 -23.53 -23.39 -6.21
C PRO A 672 -24.47 -23.06 -7.36
N GLY A 673 -23.90 -22.69 -8.51
CA GLY A 673 -24.59 -22.40 -9.76
C GLY A 673 -25.24 -23.64 -10.38
N ALA A 674 -26.07 -23.41 -11.38
CA ALA A 674 -26.88 -24.42 -12.06
C ALA A 674 -26.08 -25.61 -12.61
N PHE A 675 -24.86 -25.38 -13.11
CA PHE A 675 -24.03 -26.40 -13.73
C PHE A 675 -23.40 -27.32 -12.67
N TRP A 676 -22.76 -26.74 -11.65
CA TRP A 676 -22.22 -27.48 -10.50
C TRP A 676 -23.33 -28.23 -9.74
N SER A 677 -24.42 -27.56 -9.35
CA SER A 677 -25.58 -28.17 -8.68
C SER A 677 -26.27 -29.25 -9.53
N GLY A 678 -26.26 -29.10 -10.85
CA GLY A 678 -26.78 -30.08 -11.80
C GLY A 678 -26.09 -31.44 -11.72
N ILE A 679 -24.78 -31.50 -11.46
CA ILE A 679 -24.04 -32.77 -11.28
C ILE A 679 -24.58 -33.57 -10.09
N VAL A 680 -24.96 -32.86 -9.02
CA VAL A 680 -25.50 -33.41 -7.77
C VAL A 680 -26.83 -34.09 -8.01
N ASP A 681 -27.73 -33.37 -8.67
CA ASP A 681 -29.06 -33.86 -9.05
C ASP A 681 -28.97 -35.10 -9.97
N LEU A 682 -27.95 -35.18 -10.83
CA LEU A 682 -27.69 -36.37 -11.66
C LEU A 682 -27.14 -37.55 -10.85
N VAL A 683 -26.14 -37.31 -10.00
CA VAL A 683 -25.50 -38.37 -9.19
C VAL A 683 -26.46 -39.01 -8.19
N ASN A 684 -27.39 -38.22 -7.62
CA ASN A 684 -28.49 -38.68 -6.77
C ASN A 684 -29.64 -39.34 -7.57
N GLY A 685 -29.76 -39.06 -8.87
CA GLY A 685 -30.91 -39.47 -9.69
C GLY A 685 -32.18 -38.63 -9.47
N ASP A 686 -32.06 -37.44 -8.88
CA ASP A 686 -33.14 -36.47 -8.69
C ASP A 686 -33.57 -35.77 -9.99
N ARG A 687 -32.66 -35.71 -10.98
CA ARG A 687 -32.90 -35.24 -12.35
C ARG A 687 -32.33 -36.20 -13.39
N THR A 688 -32.82 -36.06 -14.62
CA THR A 688 -32.20 -36.63 -15.83
C THR A 688 -31.36 -35.59 -16.56
N VAL A 689 -30.39 -36.02 -17.38
CA VAL A 689 -29.52 -35.13 -18.17
C VAL A 689 -30.30 -34.04 -18.92
N PRO A 690 -31.35 -34.33 -19.71
CA PRO A 690 -32.11 -33.29 -20.41
C PRO A 690 -32.83 -32.29 -19.50
N GLN A 691 -33.14 -32.66 -18.26
CA GLN A 691 -33.72 -31.72 -17.29
C GLN A 691 -32.65 -30.79 -16.72
N VAL A 692 -31.47 -31.31 -16.38
CA VAL A 692 -30.36 -30.49 -15.88
C VAL A 692 -29.88 -29.50 -16.95
N LEU A 693 -29.69 -29.94 -18.19
CA LEU A 693 -29.32 -29.05 -19.29
C LEU A 693 -30.34 -27.91 -19.49
N GLN A 694 -31.63 -28.23 -19.40
CA GLN A 694 -32.70 -27.25 -19.52
C GLN A 694 -32.78 -26.31 -18.29
N ASP A 695 -32.54 -26.83 -17.08
CA ASP A 695 -32.49 -26.05 -15.84
C ASP A 695 -31.27 -25.11 -15.80
N ILE A 696 -30.16 -25.47 -16.47
CA ILE A 696 -29.00 -24.59 -16.72
C ILE A 696 -29.34 -23.51 -17.74
N ASP A 697 -29.86 -23.88 -18.92
CA ASP A 697 -30.26 -22.92 -19.96
C ASP A 697 -31.32 -21.90 -19.47
N ASN A 698 -32.16 -22.29 -18.51
CA ASN A 698 -33.17 -21.42 -17.90
C ASN A 698 -32.60 -20.43 -16.87
N GLN A 699 -31.39 -20.65 -16.35
CA GLN A 699 -30.74 -19.82 -15.34
C GLN A 699 -29.74 -18.83 -15.93
N TRP A 700 -29.46 -18.89 -17.23
CA TRP A 700 -28.52 -17.98 -17.87
C TRP A 700 -29.05 -16.53 -17.90
N PRO A 701 -28.31 -15.53 -17.37
CA PRO A 701 -28.67 -14.12 -17.48
C PRO A 701 -28.46 -13.64 -18.93
N GLY A 702 -29.54 -13.20 -19.58
CA GLY A 702 -29.56 -12.82 -21.01
C GLY A 702 -29.51 -11.33 -21.33
#